data_AF-A0A7L8SJ30-F1
#
_entry.id   AF-A0A7L8SJ30-F1
#
_cell.length_a   1.000
_cell.length_b   1.000
_cell.length_c   1.000
_cell.angle_alpha   90.00
_cell.angle_beta   90.00
_cell.angle_gamma   90.00
#
_symmetry.space_group_name_H-M   'P 1'
#
loop_
_entity.id
_entity.type
_entity.pdbx_description
1 polymer ?
#
loop_
_entity_poly.entity_id
_entity_poly.type
_entity_poly.pdbx_seq_one_letter_code
_entity_poly.pdbx_strand_id
1 'polypeptide(L)'
;MTTLQSYIAGRWIGQEAAQSLRSAVNGQAVASTHAEAIDFAEALAHARRVGIPALMKLDFQQRAERLKALAKYLAANKEALYAVSAHTGATRADGWIDIEGGAGTLSAYASIGTNELPSGNLVHEGPAFPLGKKGGFAGTHILVPRGGVAVHINAFNFPVWGLLEKFAPSFLAGMPCIGKPATATSYLTEALMKLIVQSGILPEGSLQLVIGGTGDLLDRLEGPDVVTFTGSADTAAKLRVNANLVRQSIPFNAEADSLNCAILAPDVTPDDEEFDLFVKEVAREMTTKAGQKCTAIRRAIVPRQHLDAVAEKLRARLAKTVIGDPSREDVRMGALASRDQQADVAERVATLLQGAELVYGARDGFSPVGDGVSEGAFFAPTLLLSRKPLEHDAAHDIEAFGPVSTLMPYDGIDEALALAARGKGSLVGTLVTRDPAIAAKAIPVAAAWHGRLLVLDREAAAESTGHGSPLPVLKHGGPGRAGGGEELGGLRAVKHYLQRAALQGSPTMLAAVTGEHVRGAALRESEVHPFRRYFEELRIGDSLLTHRRTVGEADIVAFGGISGDYFYMHFDEEAAKASPFGKRIAHGYFVLSAAAGLFVSPSPGPVLANYGLDTLRFVKPVGIGDTIQARLTCKRKIDRNKKDASGQGQGVVAWDVEVTNQLGELVASYDILTLVSKKPETN
;
A
#
# COMPACT_ATOMS: atom_id res chain seq x y z
N MET A 1 30.25 1.28 -26.02
CA MET A 1 28.81 1.21 -25.68
C MET A 1 28.62 0.03 -24.75
N THR A 2 27.97 0.21 -23.61
CA THR A 2 27.91 -0.84 -22.56
C THR A 2 26.83 -1.86 -22.89
N THR A 3 27.15 -3.15 -22.83
CA THR A 3 26.16 -4.24 -22.88
C THR A 3 25.52 -4.39 -21.50
N LEU A 4 24.20 -4.29 -21.42
CA LEU A 4 23.44 -4.52 -20.19
C LEU A 4 23.45 -5.99 -19.83
N GLN A 5 23.47 -6.28 -18.53
CA GLN A 5 23.57 -7.63 -18.02
C GLN A 5 22.33 -8.05 -17.21
N SER A 6 21.93 -9.30 -17.35
CA SER A 6 21.01 -9.95 -16.41
C SER A 6 21.78 -10.41 -15.17
N TYR A 7 21.11 -10.43 -14.01
CA TYR A 7 21.68 -10.93 -12.76
C TYR A 7 20.95 -12.20 -12.34
N ILE A 8 21.56 -13.36 -12.58
CA ILE A 8 20.96 -14.69 -12.41
C ILE A 8 21.88 -15.55 -11.57
N ALA A 9 21.33 -16.21 -10.56
CA ALA A 9 22.07 -17.10 -9.66
C ALA A 9 23.38 -16.52 -9.11
N GLY A 10 23.35 -15.24 -8.72
CA GLY A 10 24.52 -14.55 -8.16
C GLY A 10 25.54 -14.04 -9.19
N ARG A 11 25.25 -14.15 -10.49
CA ARG A 11 26.20 -13.83 -11.57
C ARG A 11 25.60 -12.85 -12.57
N TRP A 12 26.46 -12.01 -13.14
CA TRP A 12 26.11 -11.13 -14.26
C TRP A 12 26.30 -11.87 -15.59
N ILE A 13 25.24 -11.90 -16.41
CA ILE A 13 25.19 -12.56 -17.72
C ILE A 13 24.90 -11.50 -18.78
N GLY A 14 25.69 -11.47 -19.85
CA GLY A 14 25.55 -10.51 -20.95
C GLY A 14 26.90 -9.92 -21.33
N GLN A 15 27.44 -10.36 -22.46
CA GLN A 15 28.70 -9.90 -23.06
C GLN A 15 28.44 -9.47 -24.51
N GLU A 16 27.68 -10.26 -25.26
CA GLU A 16 27.37 -9.97 -26.66
C GLU A 16 26.20 -8.99 -26.77
N ALA A 17 26.46 -7.82 -27.39
CA ALA A 17 25.45 -6.80 -27.60
C ALA A 17 24.39 -7.26 -28.62
N ALA A 18 23.12 -7.03 -28.32
CA ALA A 18 21.98 -7.31 -29.20
C ALA A 18 21.26 -6.02 -29.64
N GLN A 19 20.20 -5.61 -28.93
CA GLN A 19 19.40 -4.45 -29.31
C GLN A 19 19.99 -3.16 -28.71
N SER A 20 20.30 -2.19 -29.57
CA SER A 20 20.71 -0.83 -29.16
C SER A 20 19.54 -0.08 -28.49
N LEU A 21 19.78 0.42 -27.27
CA LEU A 21 18.88 1.30 -26.52
C LEU A 21 19.37 2.73 -26.64
N ARG A 22 18.46 3.63 -26.99
CA ARG A 22 18.77 5.02 -27.33
C ARG A 22 18.23 5.97 -26.27
N SER A 23 18.89 7.10 -26.10
CA SER A 23 18.38 8.18 -25.28
C SER A 23 17.14 8.78 -25.92
N ALA A 24 16.09 8.94 -25.12
CA ALA A 24 14.87 9.63 -25.49
C ALA A 24 15.09 11.11 -25.85
N VAL A 25 16.18 11.72 -25.37
CA VAL A 25 16.43 13.16 -25.51
C VAL A 25 17.09 13.49 -26.85
N ASN A 26 18.05 12.68 -27.29
CA ASN A 26 18.90 13.02 -28.44
C ASN A 26 19.17 11.85 -29.41
N GLY A 27 18.52 10.70 -29.21
CA GLY A 27 18.65 9.52 -30.08
C GLY A 27 20.01 8.81 -30.02
N GLN A 28 20.96 9.30 -29.23
CA GLN A 28 22.28 8.69 -29.08
C GLN A 28 22.18 7.34 -28.36
N ALA A 29 23.08 6.44 -28.69
CA ALA A 29 23.11 5.09 -28.15
C ALA A 29 23.60 5.12 -26.68
N VAL A 30 22.81 4.58 -25.75
CA VAL A 30 23.11 4.60 -24.29
C VAL A 30 23.73 3.27 -23.87
N ALA A 31 23.02 2.17 -24.16
CA ALA A 31 23.42 0.82 -23.82
C ALA A 31 22.81 -0.16 -24.82
N SER A 32 23.27 -1.40 -24.86
CA SER A 32 22.62 -2.46 -25.64
C SER A 32 22.08 -3.53 -24.72
N THR A 33 20.97 -4.18 -25.07
CA THR A 33 20.64 -5.48 -24.45
C THR A 33 21.70 -6.50 -24.80
N HIS A 34 21.62 -7.68 -24.20
CA HIS A 34 22.51 -8.80 -24.48
C HIS A 34 21.81 -9.90 -25.30
N ALA A 35 22.58 -10.72 -26.01
CA ALA A 35 22.08 -11.76 -26.92
C ALA A 35 21.90 -13.12 -26.22
N GLU A 36 22.53 -13.30 -25.06
CA GLU A 36 22.58 -14.56 -24.35
C GLU A 36 21.20 -15.00 -23.85
N ALA A 37 20.89 -16.28 -24.05
CA ALA A 37 19.70 -16.89 -23.50
C ALA A 37 19.84 -17.05 -21.97
N ILE A 38 18.78 -16.69 -21.24
CA ILE A 38 18.72 -16.90 -19.80
C ILE A 38 18.21 -18.30 -19.51
N ASP A 39 18.96 -19.05 -18.68
CA ASP A 39 18.48 -20.31 -18.12
C ASP A 39 17.49 -20.01 -16.97
N PHE A 40 16.20 -19.97 -17.30
CA PHE A 40 15.16 -19.76 -16.32
C PHE A 40 14.96 -20.96 -15.37
N ALA A 41 15.41 -22.16 -15.74
CA ALA A 41 15.43 -23.29 -14.82
C ALA A 41 16.45 -23.05 -13.70
N GLU A 42 17.64 -22.56 -14.04
CA GLU A 42 18.65 -22.15 -13.06
C GLU A 42 18.15 -20.98 -12.20
N ALA A 43 17.57 -19.94 -12.81
CA ALA A 43 17.06 -18.78 -12.09
C ALA A 43 16.01 -19.16 -11.02
N LEU A 44 15.05 -20.01 -11.39
CA LEU A 44 14.02 -20.50 -10.48
C LEU A 44 14.61 -21.46 -9.44
N ALA A 45 15.50 -22.37 -9.83
CA ALA A 45 16.16 -23.29 -8.91
C ALA A 45 16.97 -22.54 -7.84
N HIS A 46 17.68 -21.48 -8.22
CA HIS A 46 18.43 -20.65 -7.30
C HIS A 46 17.51 -19.87 -6.34
N ALA A 47 16.45 -19.26 -6.85
CA ALA A 47 15.45 -18.59 -6.01
C ALA A 47 14.85 -19.56 -4.97
N ARG A 48 14.51 -20.78 -5.38
CA ARG A 48 13.89 -21.78 -4.49
C ARG A 48 14.88 -22.42 -3.51
N ARG A 49 16.10 -22.76 -3.95
CA ARG A 49 17.08 -23.50 -3.13
C ARG A 49 18.00 -22.61 -2.29
N VAL A 50 18.17 -21.35 -2.69
CA VAL A 50 19.02 -20.37 -1.97
C VAL A 50 18.16 -19.25 -1.40
N GLY A 51 17.36 -18.59 -2.25
CA GLY A 51 16.55 -17.44 -1.85
C GLY A 51 15.54 -17.75 -0.74
N ILE A 52 14.70 -18.78 -0.91
CA ILE A 52 13.69 -19.14 0.09
C ILE A 52 14.33 -19.50 1.45
N PRO A 53 15.30 -20.44 1.54
CA PRO A 53 15.93 -20.74 2.83
C PRO A 53 16.62 -19.53 3.46
N ALA A 54 17.24 -18.65 2.67
CA ALA A 54 17.88 -17.44 3.18
C ALA A 54 16.86 -16.45 3.76
N LEU A 55 15.73 -16.25 3.09
CA LEU A 55 14.65 -15.37 3.55
C LEU A 55 13.90 -15.94 4.76
N MET A 56 13.74 -17.26 4.84
CA MET A 56 13.05 -17.94 5.96
C MET A 56 13.89 -18.01 7.24
N LYS A 57 15.22 -17.83 7.15
CA LYS A 57 16.08 -17.60 8.33
C LYS A 57 15.85 -16.23 8.97
N LEU A 58 15.31 -15.28 8.20
CA LEU A 58 14.89 -13.99 8.70
C LEU A 58 13.43 -14.05 9.13
N ASP A 59 13.06 -13.23 10.10
CA ASP A 59 11.67 -12.96 10.41
C ASP A 59 11.15 -11.67 9.75
N PHE A 60 9.87 -11.33 9.91
CA PHE A 60 9.32 -10.11 9.32
C PHE A 60 10.05 -8.84 9.77
N GLN A 61 10.48 -8.78 11.04
CA GLN A 61 11.18 -7.61 11.61
C GLN A 61 12.55 -7.42 10.96
N GLN A 62 13.33 -8.51 10.86
CA GLN A 62 14.65 -8.48 10.23
C GLN A 62 14.58 -8.15 8.74
N ARG A 63 13.53 -8.59 8.04
CA ARG A 63 13.30 -8.18 6.65
C ARG A 63 12.94 -6.69 6.56
N ALA A 64 12.12 -6.17 7.46
CA ALA A 64 11.83 -4.75 7.53
C ALA A 64 13.09 -3.89 7.79
N GLU A 65 13.97 -4.33 8.69
CA GLU A 65 15.26 -3.68 8.96
C GLU A 65 16.16 -3.61 7.71
N ARG A 66 16.20 -4.70 6.92
CA ARG A 66 16.95 -4.74 5.66
C ARG A 66 16.35 -3.81 4.60
N LEU A 67 15.03 -3.71 4.49
CA LEU A 67 14.39 -2.72 3.61
C LEU A 67 14.78 -1.29 3.99
N LYS A 68 14.81 -0.98 5.29
CA LYS A 68 15.25 0.33 5.80
C LYS A 68 16.72 0.60 5.46
N ALA A 69 17.59 -0.39 5.66
CA ALA A 69 19.00 -0.27 5.33
C ALA A 69 19.21 -0.05 3.82
N LEU A 70 18.49 -0.79 2.98
CA LEU A 70 18.55 -0.66 1.53
C LEU A 70 18.06 0.72 1.07
N ALA A 71 16.95 1.20 1.61
CA ALA A 71 16.43 2.54 1.33
C ALA A 71 17.47 3.63 1.61
N LYS A 72 18.13 3.57 2.78
CA LYS A 72 19.19 4.51 3.16
C LYS A 72 20.38 4.44 2.20
N TYR A 73 20.79 3.24 1.81
CA TYR A 73 21.90 3.04 0.87
C TYR A 73 21.57 3.63 -0.51
N LEU A 74 20.39 3.35 -1.05
CA LEU A 74 19.97 3.87 -2.36
C LEU A 74 19.83 5.40 -2.33
N ALA A 75 19.26 5.96 -1.27
CA ALA A 75 19.17 7.41 -1.10
C ALA A 75 20.55 8.10 -1.07
N ALA A 76 21.57 7.45 -0.49
CA ALA A 76 22.94 7.97 -0.49
C ALA A 76 23.64 7.88 -1.86
N ASN A 77 23.21 6.99 -2.75
CA ASN A 77 23.82 6.73 -4.06
C ASN A 77 22.96 7.19 -5.25
N LYS A 78 21.90 7.97 -4.98
CA LYS A 78 20.87 8.34 -5.96
C LYS A 78 21.38 9.13 -7.17
N GLU A 79 22.45 9.90 -7.04
CA GLU A 79 22.97 10.71 -8.15
C GLU A 79 23.47 9.86 -9.32
N ALA A 80 23.96 8.64 -9.05
CA ALA A 80 24.30 7.69 -10.11
C ALA A 80 23.06 7.25 -10.91
N LEU A 81 21.90 7.12 -10.26
CA LEU A 81 20.64 6.80 -10.92
C LEU A 81 20.10 8.01 -11.69
N TYR A 82 20.23 9.23 -11.17
CA TYR A 82 19.82 10.44 -11.87
C TYR A 82 20.58 10.64 -13.18
N ALA A 83 21.89 10.40 -13.19
CA ALA A 83 22.71 10.48 -14.39
C ALA A 83 22.19 9.55 -15.51
N VAL A 84 21.77 8.34 -15.13
CA VAL A 84 21.22 7.36 -16.07
C VAL A 84 19.77 7.70 -16.45
N SER A 85 18.97 8.17 -15.49
CA SER A 85 17.55 8.53 -15.66
C SER A 85 17.36 9.67 -16.66
N ALA A 86 18.31 10.60 -16.79
CA ALA A 86 18.24 11.69 -17.76
C ALA A 86 18.03 11.18 -19.20
N HIS A 87 18.62 10.03 -19.54
CA HIS A 87 18.46 9.43 -20.87
C HIS A 87 17.05 8.90 -21.15
N THR A 88 16.23 8.67 -20.11
CA THR A 88 14.83 8.24 -20.24
C THR A 88 13.89 9.35 -20.69
N GLY A 89 14.40 10.58 -20.84
CA GLY A 89 13.60 11.76 -21.16
C GLY A 89 12.97 12.43 -19.95
N ALA A 90 13.16 11.90 -18.74
CA ALA A 90 12.66 12.49 -17.51
C ALA A 90 13.42 13.77 -17.13
N THR A 91 12.70 14.80 -16.66
CA THR A 91 13.33 15.90 -15.93
C THR A 91 13.84 15.43 -14.57
N ARG A 92 14.65 16.23 -13.87
CA ARG A 92 15.08 15.88 -12.50
C ARG A 92 13.88 15.73 -11.55
N ALA A 93 12.86 16.58 -11.68
CA ALA A 93 11.63 16.48 -10.89
C ALA A 93 10.86 15.19 -11.18
N ASP A 94 10.80 14.77 -12.44
CA ASP A 94 10.19 13.49 -12.82
C ASP A 94 11.01 12.30 -12.31
N GLY A 95 12.34 12.39 -12.40
CA GLY A 95 13.26 11.37 -11.89
C GLY A 95 13.19 11.23 -10.36
N TRP A 96 12.90 12.32 -9.64
CA TRP A 96 12.67 12.28 -8.19
C TRP A 96 11.49 11.38 -7.80
N ILE A 97 10.42 11.39 -8.61
CA ILE A 97 9.27 10.51 -8.39
C ILE A 97 9.67 9.04 -8.55
N ASP A 98 10.48 8.70 -9.56
CA ASP A 98 10.92 7.32 -9.80
C ASP A 98 11.97 6.84 -8.77
N ILE A 99 13.01 7.66 -8.52
CA ILE A 99 14.17 7.27 -7.72
C ILE A 99 13.88 7.39 -6.23
N GLU A 100 13.57 8.60 -5.75
CA GLU A 100 13.24 8.82 -4.35
C GLU A 100 11.89 8.23 -3.98
N GLY A 101 10.91 8.22 -4.88
CA GLY A 101 9.67 7.49 -4.64
C GLY A 101 9.91 5.99 -4.41
N GLY A 102 10.82 5.37 -5.16
CA GLY A 102 11.24 3.98 -4.94
C GLY A 102 11.90 3.77 -3.57
N ALA A 103 12.89 4.59 -3.21
CA ALA A 103 13.56 4.49 -1.90
C ALA A 103 12.62 4.83 -0.72
N GLY A 104 11.71 5.79 -0.92
CA GLY A 104 10.66 6.14 0.03
C GLY A 104 9.68 4.98 0.25
N THR A 105 9.34 4.25 -0.82
CA THR A 105 8.48 3.06 -0.74
C THR A 105 9.13 1.95 0.08
N LEU A 106 10.44 1.69 -0.10
CA LEU A 106 11.18 0.76 0.76
C LEU A 106 11.12 1.17 2.24
N SER A 107 11.28 2.47 2.52
CA SER A 107 11.21 3.02 3.88
C SER A 107 9.81 2.88 4.50
N ALA A 108 8.76 3.11 3.70
CA ALA A 108 7.38 2.95 4.14
C ALA A 108 7.08 1.49 4.49
N TYR A 109 7.48 0.53 3.65
CA TYR A 109 7.30 -0.90 3.94
C TYR A 109 8.16 -1.39 5.09
N ALA A 110 9.34 -0.82 5.32
CA ALA A 110 10.09 -1.07 6.53
C ALA A 110 9.32 -0.62 7.79
N SER A 111 8.68 0.56 7.74
CA SER A 111 7.84 1.05 8.84
C SER A 111 6.61 0.15 9.07
N ILE A 112 5.90 -0.21 7.99
CA ILE A 112 4.75 -1.14 8.05
C ILE A 112 5.18 -2.47 8.66
N GLY A 113 6.29 -3.07 8.19
CA GLY A 113 6.79 -4.32 8.74
C GLY A 113 7.16 -4.21 10.22
N THR A 114 7.79 -3.11 10.63
CA THR A 114 8.16 -2.88 12.03
C THR A 114 6.94 -2.71 12.94
N ASN A 115 5.89 -2.02 12.47
CA ASN A 115 4.77 -1.62 13.31
C ASN A 115 3.58 -2.61 13.29
N GLU A 116 3.39 -3.32 12.18
CA GLU A 116 2.17 -4.11 11.93
C GLU A 116 2.39 -5.63 11.82
N LEU A 117 3.64 -6.09 11.61
CA LEU A 117 3.96 -7.52 11.53
C LEU A 117 4.56 -8.03 12.85
N PRO A 118 4.35 -9.32 13.20
CA PRO A 118 4.95 -9.89 14.41
C PRO A 118 6.44 -10.22 14.21
N SER A 119 7.13 -10.56 15.30
CA SER A 119 8.36 -11.35 15.21
C SER A 119 8.02 -12.78 14.81
N GLY A 120 8.81 -13.38 13.92
CA GLY A 120 8.54 -14.67 13.29
C GLY A 120 8.06 -14.59 11.82
N ASN A 121 7.60 -15.72 11.29
CA ASN A 121 7.18 -15.88 9.89
C ASN A 121 5.72 -16.32 9.75
N LEU A 122 4.90 -16.05 10.77
CA LEU A 122 3.47 -16.34 10.76
C LEU A 122 2.72 -15.12 11.30
N VAL A 123 1.66 -14.71 10.60
CA VAL A 123 0.73 -13.67 11.07
C VAL A 123 -0.57 -14.34 11.48
N HIS A 124 -1.04 -14.07 12.69
CA HIS A 124 -2.37 -14.47 13.14
C HIS A 124 -3.41 -13.43 12.67
N GLU A 125 -4.36 -13.84 11.84
CA GLU A 125 -5.51 -13.03 11.44
C GLU A 125 -6.68 -13.31 12.39
N GLY A 126 -6.47 -12.92 13.65
CA GLY A 126 -7.44 -13.12 14.73
C GLY A 126 -8.68 -12.19 14.66
N PRO A 127 -9.61 -12.34 15.61
CA PRO A 127 -9.54 -13.26 16.75
C PRO A 127 -9.80 -14.72 16.36
N ALA A 128 -9.43 -15.65 17.23
CA ALA A 128 -9.89 -17.04 17.12
C ALA A 128 -11.37 -17.17 17.52
N PHE A 129 -12.07 -18.08 16.86
CA PHE A 129 -13.51 -18.29 16.99
C PHE A 129 -13.80 -19.61 17.72
N PRO A 130 -14.66 -19.61 18.77
CA PRO A 130 -15.11 -20.85 19.37
C PRO A 130 -16.02 -21.61 18.40
N LEU A 131 -15.70 -22.88 18.15
CA LEU A 131 -16.46 -23.75 17.26
C LEU A 131 -17.14 -24.92 18.01
N GLY A 132 -16.67 -25.22 19.23
CA GLY A 132 -17.26 -26.24 20.10
C GLY A 132 -18.01 -25.65 21.29
N LYS A 133 -19.19 -26.20 21.61
CA LYS A 133 -20.02 -25.77 22.78
C LYS A 133 -19.28 -25.85 24.12
N LYS A 134 -18.35 -26.78 24.26
CA LYS A 134 -17.54 -26.98 25.48
C LYS A 134 -16.27 -26.11 25.51
N GLY A 135 -16.02 -25.27 24.50
CA GLY A 135 -14.83 -24.42 24.40
C GLY A 135 -13.53 -25.13 23.99
N GLY A 136 -13.50 -26.46 23.89
CA GLY A 136 -12.30 -27.24 23.54
C GLY A 136 -11.94 -27.28 22.06
N PHE A 137 -12.71 -26.64 21.18
CA PHE A 137 -12.48 -26.60 19.74
C PHE A 137 -12.74 -25.19 19.20
N ALA A 138 -11.78 -24.67 18.44
CA ALA A 138 -11.79 -23.32 17.89
C ALA A 138 -11.16 -23.30 16.49
N GLY A 139 -11.41 -22.22 15.76
CA GLY A 139 -10.80 -21.95 14.46
C GLY A 139 -10.24 -20.54 14.38
N THR A 140 -9.22 -20.32 13.57
CA THR A 140 -8.67 -18.99 13.27
C THR A 140 -8.09 -18.97 11.86
N HIS A 141 -7.61 -17.81 11.41
CA HIS A 141 -6.87 -17.68 10.17
C HIS A 141 -5.41 -17.32 10.46
N ILE A 142 -4.50 -17.90 9.68
CA ILE A 142 -3.08 -17.56 9.69
C ILE A 142 -2.62 -17.18 8.28
N LEU A 143 -1.58 -16.35 8.21
CA LEU A 143 -0.84 -16.08 6.98
C LEU A 143 0.60 -16.55 7.16
N VAL A 144 1.12 -17.25 6.16
CA VAL A 144 2.51 -17.74 6.11
C VAL A 144 3.15 -17.41 4.76
N PRO A 145 4.49 -17.27 4.66
CA PRO A 145 5.18 -17.17 3.38
C PRO A 145 4.75 -18.29 2.43
N ARG A 146 4.44 -17.95 1.17
CA ARG A 146 3.95 -18.92 0.18
C ARG A 146 4.97 -20.02 -0.16
N GLY A 147 6.26 -19.72 -0.03
CA GLY A 147 7.34 -20.64 -0.44
C GLY A 147 7.51 -20.77 -1.95
N GLY A 148 7.07 -19.78 -2.73
CA GLY A 148 7.30 -19.67 -4.18
C GLY A 148 8.18 -18.48 -4.54
N VAL A 149 8.23 -18.17 -5.83
CA VAL A 149 8.96 -17.04 -6.44
C VAL A 149 7.97 -15.98 -6.91
N ALA A 150 8.30 -14.70 -6.68
CA ALA A 150 7.55 -13.57 -7.23
C ALA A 150 8.19 -13.12 -8.55
N VAL A 151 7.46 -13.17 -9.66
CA VAL A 151 7.90 -12.66 -10.96
C VAL A 151 7.25 -11.30 -11.18
N HIS A 152 8.07 -10.25 -11.30
CA HIS A 152 7.60 -8.88 -11.54
C HIS A 152 7.96 -8.46 -12.97
N ILE A 153 6.96 -8.34 -13.84
CA ILE A 153 7.11 -7.85 -15.20
C ILE A 153 6.69 -6.38 -15.21
N ASN A 154 7.65 -5.47 -15.33
CA ASN A 154 7.46 -4.04 -15.16
C ASN A 154 7.35 -3.29 -16.50
N ALA A 155 6.67 -2.15 -16.47
CA ALA A 155 6.58 -1.20 -17.57
C ALA A 155 7.81 -0.28 -17.66
N PHE A 156 7.87 0.53 -18.72
CA PHE A 156 9.02 1.39 -19.03
C PHE A 156 9.02 2.72 -18.26
N ASN A 157 7.89 3.12 -17.70
CA ASN A 157 7.66 4.47 -17.17
C ASN A 157 8.38 4.74 -15.85
N PHE A 158 8.45 3.74 -14.97
CA PHE A 158 9.09 3.82 -13.64
C PHE A 158 10.06 2.66 -13.40
N PRO A 159 11.27 2.69 -14.01
CA PRO A 159 12.23 1.59 -13.93
C PRO A 159 12.78 1.34 -12.52
N VAL A 160 12.77 2.35 -11.64
CA VAL A 160 13.19 2.22 -10.23
C VAL A 160 11.99 1.97 -9.33
N TRP A 161 11.03 2.88 -9.31
CA TRP A 161 9.87 2.79 -8.42
C TRP A 161 9.08 1.50 -8.69
N GLY A 162 8.76 1.18 -9.95
CA GLY A 162 7.95 0.02 -10.30
C GLY A 162 8.56 -1.32 -9.88
N LEU A 163 9.90 -1.44 -9.87
CA LEU A 163 10.56 -2.62 -9.31
C LEU A 163 10.47 -2.63 -7.78
N LEU A 164 10.82 -1.51 -7.14
CA LEU A 164 10.94 -1.42 -5.68
C LEU A 164 9.59 -1.48 -4.95
N GLU A 165 8.52 -0.95 -5.55
CA GLU A 165 7.17 -0.99 -4.97
C GLU A 165 6.56 -2.40 -4.94
N LYS A 166 6.99 -3.28 -5.86
CA LYS A 166 6.61 -4.70 -5.87
C LYS A 166 7.57 -5.56 -5.06
N PHE A 167 8.86 -5.24 -5.12
CA PHE A 167 9.90 -5.94 -4.36
C PHE A 167 9.73 -5.76 -2.84
N ALA A 168 9.41 -4.56 -2.35
CA ALA A 168 9.26 -4.32 -0.93
C ALA A 168 8.23 -5.25 -0.24
N PRO A 169 6.98 -5.36 -0.70
CA PRO A 169 6.01 -6.27 -0.11
C PRO A 169 6.33 -7.75 -0.32
N SER A 170 6.89 -8.15 -1.48
CA SER A 170 7.25 -9.56 -1.73
C SER A 170 8.43 -10.01 -0.87
N PHE A 171 9.45 -9.16 -0.73
CA PHE A 171 10.56 -9.38 0.19
C PHE A 171 10.08 -9.45 1.63
N LEU A 172 9.22 -8.52 2.07
CA LEU A 172 8.70 -8.54 3.44
C LEU A 172 7.92 -9.83 3.72
N ALA A 173 7.16 -10.35 2.74
CA ALA A 173 6.47 -11.63 2.80
C ALA A 173 7.38 -12.87 2.74
N GLY A 174 8.69 -12.70 2.52
CA GLY A 174 9.66 -13.79 2.44
C GLY A 174 9.69 -14.50 1.10
N MET A 175 9.27 -13.85 0.01
CA MET A 175 9.35 -14.40 -1.35
C MET A 175 10.55 -13.82 -2.12
N PRO A 176 11.43 -14.66 -2.71
CA PRO A 176 12.44 -14.19 -3.64
C PRO A 176 11.79 -13.68 -4.93
N CYS A 177 12.43 -12.68 -5.56
CA CYS A 177 11.89 -11.96 -6.70
C CYS A 177 12.75 -12.15 -7.96
N ILE A 178 12.10 -12.29 -9.12
CA ILE A 178 12.70 -12.13 -10.45
C ILE A 178 12.06 -10.90 -11.10
N GLY A 179 12.82 -9.81 -11.20
CA GLY A 179 12.39 -8.59 -11.87
C GLY A 179 12.73 -8.61 -13.36
N LYS A 180 11.75 -8.25 -14.19
CA LYS A 180 11.90 -8.09 -15.64
C LYS A 180 11.43 -6.68 -16.02
N PRO A 181 12.32 -5.70 -16.21
CA PRO A 181 11.95 -4.38 -16.69
C PRO A 181 11.49 -4.41 -18.16
N ALA A 182 10.79 -3.36 -18.58
CA ALA A 182 10.59 -3.10 -20.00
C ALA A 182 11.93 -2.75 -20.65
N THR A 183 12.15 -3.24 -21.87
CA THR A 183 13.44 -3.16 -22.56
C THR A 183 13.91 -1.71 -22.76
N ALA A 184 12.99 -0.81 -23.11
CA ALA A 184 13.29 0.58 -23.50
C ALA A 184 14.11 1.36 -22.46
N THR A 185 13.84 1.14 -21.17
CA THR A 185 14.45 1.87 -20.05
C THR A 185 15.18 0.96 -19.07
N SER A 186 15.44 -0.28 -19.48
CA SER A 186 16.04 -1.34 -18.65
C SER A 186 17.45 -1.02 -18.15
N TYR A 187 18.17 -0.11 -18.81
CA TYR A 187 19.47 0.39 -18.35
C TYR A 187 19.41 1.07 -16.97
N LEU A 188 18.28 1.71 -16.62
CA LEU A 188 18.11 2.34 -15.31
C LEU A 188 17.84 1.29 -14.22
N THR A 189 17.04 0.27 -14.52
CA THR A 189 16.81 -0.86 -13.60
C THR A 189 18.09 -1.69 -13.39
N GLU A 190 18.92 -1.87 -14.42
CA GLU A 190 20.22 -2.54 -14.29
C GLU A 190 21.19 -1.74 -13.39
N ALA A 191 21.25 -0.41 -13.57
CA ALA A 191 22.03 0.47 -12.70
C ALA A 191 21.56 0.39 -11.23
N LEU A 192 20.25 0.37 -10.99
CA LEU A 192 19.68 0.11 -9.67
C LEU A 192 20.11 -1.25 -9.12
N MET A 193 20.02 -2.31 -9.92
CA MET A 193 20.38 -3.65 -9.48
C MET A 193 21.86 -3.75 -9.10
N LYS A 194 22.75 -3.08 -9.83
CA LYS A 194 24.18 -2.99 -9.47
C LYS A 194 24.38 -2.39 -8.08
N LEU A 195 23.67 -1.29 -7.75
CA LEU A 195 23.71 -0.70 -6.42
C LEU A 195 23.16 -1.65 -5.35
N ILE A 196 22.05 -2.33 -5.63
CA ILE A 196 21.46 -3.30 -4.69
C ILE A 196 22.46 -4.44 -4.38
N VAL A 197 23.07 -5.03 -5.41
CA VAL A 197 24.07 -6.10 -5.26
C VAL A 197 25.31 -5.60 -4.52
N GLN A 198 25.83 -4.43 -4.89
CA GLN A 198 27.01 -3.83 -4.25
C GLN A 198 26.80 -3.56 -2.75
N SER A 199 25.56 -3.28 -2.34
CA SER A 199 25.25 -3.00 -0.93
C SER A 199 25.49 -4.20 0.00
N GLY A 200 25.38 -5.45 -0.51
CA GLY A 200 25.42 -6.67 0.30
C GLY A 200 24.30 -6.79 1.35
N ILE A 201 23.26 -5.95 1.28
CA ILE A 201 22.20 -5.87 2.29
C ILE A 201 21.20 -7.03 2.15
N LEU A 202 20.93 -7.47 0.93
CA LEU A 202 19.97 -8.54 0.69
C LEU A 202 20.65 -9.91 0.81
N PRO A 203 19.98 -10.91 1.41
CA PRO A 203 20.44 -12.29 1.32
C PRO A 203 20.54 -12.77 -0.13
N GLU A 204 21.48 -13.67 -0.41
CA GLU A 204 21.64 -14.27 -1.73
C GLU A 204 20.32 -14.90 -2.22
N GLY A 205 20.04 -14.77 -3.52
CA GLY A 205 18.81 -15.28 -4.14
C GLY A 205 17.54 -14.47 -3.87
N SER A 206 17.59 -13.38 -3.09
CA SER A 206 16.40 -12.56 -2.79
C SER A 206 15.86 -11.81 -4.01
N LEU A 207 16.73 -11.31 -4.88
CA LEU A 207 16.37 -10.53 -6.06
C LEU A 207 17.27 -10.93 -7.23
N GLN A 208 16.64 -11.20 -8.37
CA GLN A 208 17.28 -11.47 -9.65
C GLN A 208 16.73 -10.50 -10.71
N LEU A 209 17.51 -10.25 -11.77
CA LEU A 209 17.17 -9.32 -12.84
C LEU A 209 17.28 -9.98 -14.20
N VAL A 210 16.28 -9.79 -15.05
CA VAL A 210 16.23 -10.29 -16.43
C VAL A 210 16.17 -9.11 -17.40
N ILE A 211 17.23 -8.90 -18.16
CA ILE A 211 17.24 -7.97 -19.30
C ILE A 211 16.89 -8.78 -20.55
N GLY A 212 15.75 -8.50 -21.17
CA GLY A 212 15.29 -9.19 -22.39
C GLY A 212 13.87 -9.77 -22.25
N GLY A 213 13.58 -10.81 -23.03
CA GLY A 213 12.28 -11.49 -23.00
C GLY A 213 12.10 -12.42 -21.80
N THR A 214 10.87 -12.88 -21.56
CA THR A 214 10.56 -13.84 -20.49
C THR A 214 10.84 -15.30 -20.90
N GLY A 215 11.10 -15.58 -22.18
CA GLY A 215 11.33 -16.94 -22.67
C GLY A 215 10.29 -17.94 -22.16
N ASP A 216 10.75 -19.06 -21.61
CA ASP A 216 9.94 -20.12 -21.00
C ASP A 216 9.75 -19.96 -19.47
N LEU A 217 10.08 -18.78 -18.89
CA LEU A 217 9.99 -18.52 -17.46
C LEU A 217 8.60 -18.85 -16.90
N LEU A 218 7.54 -18.35 -17.55
CA LEU A 218 6.16 -18.53 -17.10
C LEU A 218 5.70 -19.99 -17.20
N ASP A 219 6.25 -20.74 -18.15
CA ASP A 219 5.93 -22.16 -18.37
C ASP A 219 6.55 -23.07 -17.30
N ARG A 220 7.51 -22.54 -16.53
CA ARG A 220 8.25 -23.24 -15.46
C ARG A 220 7.80 -22.88 -14.04
N LEU A 221 6.82 -21.98 -13.90
CA LEU A 221 6.29 -21.59 -12.60
C LEU A 221 5.43 -22.71 -11.98
N GLU A 222 5.38 -22.72 -10.65
CA GLU A 222 4.67 -23.70 -9.81
C GLU A 222 3.57 -22.98 -9.00
N GLY A 223 2.58 -23.72 -8.48
CA GLY A 223 1.42 -23.15 -7.78
C GLY A 223 1.70 -22.13 -6.64
N PRO A 224 2.81 -22.23 -5.87
CA PRO A 224 3.16 -21.23 -4.86
C PRO A 224 3.66 -19.89 -5.42
N ASP A 225 4.08 -19.85 -6.69
CA ASP A 225 4.62 -18.65 -7.34
C ASP A 225 3.53 -17.58 -7.53
N VAL A 226 3.96 -16.35 -7.81
CA VAL A 226 3.07 -15.20 -8.09
C VAL A 226 3.63 -14.42 -9.27
N VAL A 227 2.77 -13.99 -10.19
CA VAL A 227 3.13 -13.11 -11.30
C VAL A 227 2.44 -11.77 -11.13
N THR A 228 3.23 -10.69 -11.22
CA THR A 228 2.74 -9.32 -11.15
C THR A 228 3.18 -8.58 -12.41
N PHE A 229 2.22 -8.11 -13.20
CA PHE A 229 2.45 -7.45 -14.48
C PHE A 229 2.00 -5.98 -14.44
N THR A 230 2.83 -5.08 -14.97
CA THR A 230 2.44 -3.72 -15.36
C THR A 230 2.79 -3.50 -16.83
N GLY A 231 1.83 -3.02 -17.63
CA GLY A 231 2.04 -2.69 -19.03
C GLY A 231 0.71 -2.57 -19.78
N SER A 232 0.71 -2.81 -21.10
CA SER A 232 -0.51 -2.66 -21.90
C SER A 232 -1.58 -3.70 -21.57
N ALA A 233 -2.86 -3.34 -21.75
CA ALA A 233 -3.98 -4.24 -21.54
C ALA A 233 -3.92 -5.48 -22.44
N ASP A 234 -3.49 -5.32 -23.69
CA ASP A 234 -3.33 -6.43 -24.64
C ASP A 234 -2.26 -7.44 -24.17
N THR A 235 -1.15 -6.95 -23.62
CA THR A 235 -0.10 -7.82 -23.10
C THR A 235 -0.56 -8.52 -21.82
N ALA A 236 -1.24 -7.80 -20.92
CA ALA A 236 -1.84 -8.40 -19.72
C ALA A 236 -2.81 -9.53 -20.09
N ALA A 237 -3.68 -9.32 -21.10
CA ALA A 237 -4.64 -10.31 -21.57
C ALA A 237 -3.93 -11.56 -22.12
N LYS A 238 -2.88 -11.40 -22.94
CA LYS A 238 -2.08 -12.51 -23.47
C LYS A 238 -1.38 -13.31 -22.37
N LEU A 239 -0.78 -12.63 -21.39
CA LEU A 239 -0.07 -13.29 -20.28
C LEU A 239 -1.03 -14.01 -19.34
N ARG A 240 -2.20 -13.42 -19.04
CA ARG A 240 -3.21 -13.99 -18.15
C ARG A 240 -3.70 -15.37 -18.60
N VAL A 241 -3.73 -15.61 -19.91
CA VAL A 241 -4.18 -16.88 -20.50
C VAL A 241 -3.03 -17.85 -20.78
N ASN A 242 -1.81 -17.59 -20.28
CA ASN A 242 -0.71 -18.56 -20.38
C ASN A 242 -1.15 -19.91 -19.79
N ALA A 243 -0.92 -20.98 -20.54
CA ALA A 243 -1.44 -22.30 -20.22
C ALA A 243 -0.93 -22.82 -18.87
N ASN A 244 0.32 -22.53 -18.50
CA ASN A 244 0.86 -22.96 -17.22
C ASN A 244 0.28 -22.17 -16.05
N LEU A 245 0.12 -20.84 -16.18
CA LEU A 245 -0.50 -20.01 -15.14
C LEU A 245 -1.92 -20.48 -14.82
N VAL A 246 -2.72 -20.73 -15.86
CA VAL A 246 -4.09 -21.25 -15.73
C VAL A 246 -4.08 -22.65 -15.11
N ARG A 247 -3.25 -23.56 -15.63
CA ARG A 247 -3.19 -24.95 -15.15
C ARG A 247 -2.78 -25.05 -13.68
N GLN A 248 -1.82 -24.23 -13.23
CA GLN A 248 -1.32 -24.22 -11.86
C GLN A 248 -2.12 -23.30 -10.93
N SER A 249 -3.12 -22.56 -11.46
CA SER A 249 -3.86 -21.54 -10.72
C SER A 249 -2.95 -20.51 -10.04
N ILE A 250 -1.87 -20.13 -10.74
CA ILE A 250 -0.90 -19.16 -10.23
C ILE A 250 -1.56 -17.78 -10.17
N PRO A 251 -1.51 -17.07 -9.03
CA PRO A 251 -2.00 -15.70 -8.94
C PRO A 251 -1.31 -14.80 -9.98
N PHE A 252 -2.12 -14.18 -10.83
CA PHE A 252 -1.68 -13.21 -11.85
C PHE A 252 -2.32 -11.86 -11.53
N ASN A 253 -1.52 -10.95 -10.97
CA ASN A 253 -1.90 -9.56 -10.74
C ASN A 253 -1.54 -8.74 -11.98
N ALA A 254 -2.48 -7.94 -12.48
CA ALA A 254 -2.24 -7.04 -13.60
C ALA A 254 -2.65 -5.62 -13.24
N GLU A 255 -1.74 -4.70 -13.53
CA GLU A 255 -1.97 -3.29 -13.71
C GLU A 255 -1.84 -2.99 -15.21
N ALA A 256 -2.87 -2.39 -15.79
CA ALA A 256 -2.94 -2.13 -17.23
C ALA A 256 -3.33 -0.67 -17.54
N ASP A 257 -3.41 -0.37 -18.84
CA ASP A 257 -3.89 0.89 -19.39
C ASP A 257 -5.14 1.40 -18.67
N SER A 258 -5.22 2.70 -18.41
CA SER A 258 -6.34 3.27 -17.64
C SER A 258 -6.69 4.69 -18.04
N LEU A 259 -7.99 4.93 -18.27
CA LEU A 259 -8.51 6.22 -18.67
C LEU A 259 -8.96 7.02 -17.44
N ASN A 260 -8.00 7.41 -16.61
CA ASN A 260 -8.26 8.16 -15.38
C ASN A 260 -9.00 9.47 -15.66
N CYS A 261 -9.90 9.83 -14.76
CA CYS A 261 -10.71 11.04 -14.90
C CYS A 261 -10.42 12.08 -13.81
N ALA A 262 -10.67 13.34 -14.13
CA ALA A 262 -10.89 14.40 -13.16
C ALA A 262 -12.25 15.04 -13.44
N ILE A 263 -13.06 15.21 -12.40
CA ILE A 263 -14.40 15.81 -12.46
C ILE A 263 -14.33 17.15 -11.73
N LEU A 264 -14.68 18.23 -12.41
CA LEU A 264 -14.99 19.51 -11.78
C LEU A 264 -16.47 19.48 -11.39
N ALA A 265 -16.78 19.62 -10.11
CA ALA A 265 -18.15 19.54 -9.61
C ALA A 265 -19.00 20.77 -10.01
N PRO A 266 -20.35 20.65 -10.07
CA PRO A 266 -21.21 21.72 -10.58
C PRO A 266 -21.35 22.94 -9.65
N ASP A 267 -20.93 22.82 -8.38
CA ASP A 267 -20.89 23.89 -7.37
C ASP A 267 -19.69 24.84 -7.51
N VAL A 268 -18.70 24.46 -8.34
CA VAL A 268 -17.46 25.21 -8.55
C VAL A 268 -17.59 26.13 -9.76
N THR A 269 -17.32 27.41 -9.55
CA THR A 269 -17.38 28.48 -10.54
C THR A 269 -15.98 29.00 -10.89
N PRO A 270 -15.79 29.74 -12.00
CA PRO A 270 -14.47 30.27 -12.39
C PRO A 270 -13.80 31.20 -11.37
N ASP A 271 -14.56 31.74 -10.42
CA ASP A 271 -14.08 32.63 -9.35
C ASP A 271 -13.62 31.85 -8.10
N ASP A 272 -13.94 30.56 -8.02
CA ASP A 272 -13.54 29.70 -6.91
C ASP A 272 -12.10 29.20 -7.08
N GLU A 273 -11.38 29.05 -5.97
CA GLU A 273 -10.03 28.49 -5.95
C GLU A 273 -10.00 27.05 -6.49
N GLU A 274 -11.05 26.27 -6.21
CA GLU A 274 -11.25 24.92 -6.69
C GLU A 274 -11.18 24.82 -8.23
N PHE A 275 -11.63 25.85 -8.95
CA PHE A 275 -11.52 25.89 -10.40
C PHE A 275 -10.06 25.92 -10.86
N ASP A 276 -9.26 26.78 -10.23
CA ASP A 276 -7.83 26.89 -10.53
C ASP A 276 -7.05 25.66 -10.08
N LEU A 277 -7.46 25.03 -8.98
CA LEU A 277 -6.92 23.73 -8.54
C LEU A 277 -7.18 22.64 -9.58
N PHE A 278 -8.40 22.55 -10.12
CA PHE A 278 -8.72 21.60 -11.19
C PHE A 278 -7.85 21.81 -12.43
N VAL A 279 -7.75 23.05 -12.92
CA VAL A 279 -6.91 23.40 -14.08
C VAL A 279 -5.44 23.06 -13.81
N LYS A 280 -4.93 23.40 -12.63
CA LYS A 280 -3.56 23.11 -12.20
C LYS A 280 -3.30 21.61 -12.18
N GLU A 281 -4.22 20.83 -11.62
CA GLU A 281 -4.11 19.39 -11.48
C GLU A 281 -4.07 18.70 -12.84
N VAL A 282 -5.03 19.01 -13.71
CA VAL A 282 -5.10 18.44 -15.08
C VAL A 282 -3.83 18.77 -15.86
N ALA A 283 -3.40 20.04 -15.88
CA ALA A 283 -2.18 20.43 -16.59
C ALA A 283 -0.92 19.77 -16.01
N ARG A 284 -0.84 19.61 -14.68
CA ARG A 284 0.31 18.95 -14.04
C ARG A 284 0.35 17.47 -14.42
N GLU A 285 -0.76 16.75 -14.35
CA GLU A 285 -0.78 15.32 -14.70
C GLU A 285 -0.56 15.05 -16.19
N MET A 286 -0.90 16.00 -17.07
CA MET A 286 -0.53 15.94 -18.49
C MET A 286 0.98 16.12 -18.72
N THR A 287 1.68 16.88 -17.87
CA THR A 287 3.06 17.33 -18.15
C THR A 287 4.12 16.61 -17.31
N THR A 288 3.81 16.18 -16.09
CA THR A 288 4.70 15.34 -15.27
C THR A 288 5.00 14.04 -16.01
N LYS A 289 6.29 13.72 -16.16
CA LYS A 289 6.80 12.58 -16.93
C LYS A 289 6.25 12.55 -18.36
N ALA A 290 6.00 13.70 -18.98
CA ALA A 290 5.33 13.82 -20.28
C ALA A 290 4.02 13.00 -20.36
N GLY A 291 3.27 12.93 -19.27
CA GLY A 291 2.02 12.18 -19.17
C GLY A 291 2.18 10.65 -19.23
N GLN A 292 3.41 10.11 -19.13
CA GLN A 292 3.69 8.67 -19.16
C GLN A 292 3.49 8.00 -17.80
N LYS A 293 2.41 8.36 -17.11
CA LYS A 293 2.04 7.79 -15.81
C LYS A 293 0.77 6.98 -16.04
N CYS A 294 0.72 5.76 -15.52
CA CYS A 294 -0.49 4.96 -15.48
C CYS A 294 -1.64 5.70 -14.77
N THR A 295 -1.31 6.60 -13.86
CA THR A 295 -2.22 7.46 -13.12
C THR A 295 -2.49 8.81 -13.78
N ALA A 296 -1.98 9.15 -14.98
CA ALA A 296 -2.22 10.48 -15.55
C ALA A 296 -3.69 10.69 -15.93
N ILE A 297 -4.19 11.93 -15.80
CA ILE A 297 -5.58 12.30 -16.14
C ILE A 297 -5.76 12.32 -17.66
N ARG A 298 -6.54 11.37 -18.18
CA ARG A 298 -6.86 11.23 -19.61
C ARG A 298 -8.18 11.89 -20.01
N ARG A 299 -9.08 12.07 -19.05
CA ARG A 299 -10.43 12.61 -19.26
C ARG A 299 -10.74 13.68 -18.23
N ALA A 300 -10.92 14.91 -18.67
CA ALA A 300 -11.32 16.04 -17.82
C ALA A 300 -12.81 16.33 -18.05
N ILE A 301 -13.63 15.98 -17.06
CA ILE A 301 -15.10 16.03 -17.11
C ILE A 301 -15.54 17.31 -16.40
N VAL A 302 -16.23 18.21 -17.12
CA VAL A 302 -16.50 19.58 -16.67
C VAL A 302 -17.96 20.00 -16.88
N PRO A 303 -18.53 20.86 -16.03
CA PRO A 303 -19.88 21.39 -16.26
C PRO A 303 -19.96 22.09 -17.60
N ARG A 304 -21.02 21.84 -18.38
CA ARG A 304 -21.16 22.38 -19.73
C ARG A 304 -21.00 23.90 -19.79
N GLN A 305 -21.54 24.63 -18.82
CA GLN A 305 -21.45 26.09 -18.77
C GLN A 305 -20.02 26.63 -18.50
N HIS A 306 -19.10 25.78 -18.06
CA HIS A 306 -17.72 26.17 -17.72
C HIS A 306 -16.68 25.61 -18.69
N LEU A 307 -17.11 24.90 -19.73
CA LEU A 307 -16.23 24.24 -20.71
C LEU A 307 -15.20 25.20 -21.32
N ASP A 308 -15.66 26.34 -21.86
CA ASP A 308 -14.77 27.29 -22.55
C ASP A 308 -13.79 27.95 -21.58
N ALA A 309 -14.23 28.28 -20.35
CA ALA A 309 -13.37 28.85 -19.32
C ALA A 309 -12.25 27.88 -18.90
N VAL A 310 -12.58 26.58 -18.74
CA VAL A 310 -11.58 25.55 -18.44
C VAL A 310 -10.62 25.38 -19.62
N ALA A 311 -11.14 25.30 -20.84
CA ALA A 311 -10.32 25.14 -22.05
C ALA A 311 -9.30 26.27 -22.21
N GLU A 312 -9.72 27.52 -22.04
CA GLU A 312 -8.84 28.69 -22.13
C GLU A 312 -7.78 28.71 -21.02
N LYS A 313 -8.17 28.46 -19.76
CA LYS A 313 -7.20 28.42 -18.66
C LYS A 313 -6.19 27.28 -18.82
N LEU A 314 -6.62 26.10 -19.27
CA LEU A 314 -5.72 24.98 -19.57
C LEU A 314 -4.78 25.32 -20.73
N ARG A 315 -5.29 25.89 -21.83
CA ARG A 315 -4.48 26.35 -22.97
C ARG A 315 -3.39 27.32 -22.51
N ALA A 316 -3.78 28.36 -21.77
CA ALA A 316 -2.85 29.37 -21.26
C ALA A 316 -1.80 28.79 -20.30
N ARG A 317 -2.15 27.75 -19.53
CA ARG A 317 -1.22 27.07 -18.63
C ARG A 317 -0.26 26.14 -19.39
N LEU A 318 -0.77 25.35 -20.33
CA LEU A 318 0.04 24.43 -21.13
C LEU A 318 1.04 25.19 -22.02
N ALA A 319 0.65 26.35 -22.56
CA ALA A 319 1.52 27.23 -23.35
C ALA A 319 2.78 27.72 -22.61
N LYS A 320 2.76 27.71 -21.27
CA LYS A 320 3.91 28.10 -20.44
C LYS A 320 4.88 26.94 -20.17
N THR A 321 4.58 25.73 -20.64
CA THR A 321 5.41 24.54 -20.39
C THR A 321 6.56 24.52 -21.38
N VAL A 322 7.78 24.80 -20.91
CA VAL A 322 9.00 24.66 -21.72
C VAL A 322 9.32 23.17 -21.87
N ILE A 323 9.44 22.72 -23.11
CA ILE A 323 9.69 21.33 -23.49
C ILE A 323 11.09 21.23 -24.05
N GLY A 324 11.88 20.25 -23.65
CA GLY A 324 13.23 20.14 -24.18
C GLY A 324 14.15 19.22 -23.41
N ASP A 325 15.44 19.38 -23.66
CA ASP A 325 16.50 18.65 -22.97
C ASP A 325 16.43 18.89 -21.44
N PRO A 326 16.22 17.82 -20.64
CA PRO A 326 16.22 17.86 -19.17
C PRO A 326 17.45 18.50 -18.51
N SER A 327 18.58 18.62 -19.23
CA SER A 327 19.80 19.27 -18.71
C SER A 327 19.65 20.78 -18.52
N ARG A 328 18.69 21.42 -19.18
CA ARG A 328 18.42 22.85 -19.08
C ARG A 328 17.52 23.18 -17.89
N GLU A 329 17.88 24.21 -17.13
CA GLU A 329 17.14 24.64 -15.94
C GLU A 329 15.73 25.20 -16.23
N ASP A 330 15.46 25.72 -17.42
CA ASP A 330 14.17 26.29 -17.81
C ASP A 330 13.16 25.23 -18.28
N VAL A 331 13.62 24.04 -18.66
CA VAL A 331 12.77 22.95 -19.11
C VAL A 331 11.89 22.43 -17.96
N ARG A 332 10.60 22.19 -18.27
CA ARG A 332 9.59 21.69 -17.31
C ARG A 332 8.98 20.36 -17.73
N MET A 333 9.07 20.00 -19.01
CA MET A 333 8.66 18.71 -19.52
C MET A 333 9.73 18.16 -20.45
N GLY A 334 10.15 16.91 -20.22
CA GLY A 334 11.12 16.24 -21.09
C GLY A 334 10.48 15.45 -22.23
N ALA A 335 11.15 14.39 -22.67
CA ALA A 335 10.72 13.55 -23.78
C ALA A 335 9.89 12.34 -23.32
N LEU A 336 9.16 11.73 -24.26
CA LEU A 336 8.62 10.37 -24.09
C LEU A 336 9.76 9.36 -24.05
N ALA A 337 9.54 8.21 -23.42
CA ALA A 337 10.56 7.18 -23.19
C ALA A 337 11.28 6.64 -24.44
N SER A 338 10.69 6.72 -25.63
CA SER A 338 11.30 6.29 -26.90
C SER A 338 10.58 6.86 -28.12
N ARG A 339 11.20 6.76 -29.30
CA ARG A 339 10.55 7.12 -30.57
C ARG A 339 9.40 6.19 -30.95
N ASP A 340 9.50 4.90 -30.63
CA ASP A 340 8.40 3.96 -30.83
C ASP A 340 7.19 4.40 -30.01
N GLN A 341 7.41 4.79 -28.75
CA GLN A 341 6.35 5.34 -27.92
C GLN A 341 5.80 6.67 -28.44
N GLN A 342 6.64 7.52 -29.03
CA GLN A 342 6.21 8.76 -29.68
C GLN A 342 5.29 8.48 -30.88
N ALA A 343 5.64 7.49 -31.70
CA ALA A 343 4.82 7.04 -32.82
C ALA A 343 3.49 6.45 -32.34
N ASP A 344 3.52 5.61 -31.31
CA ASP A 344 2.31 5.02 -30.71
C ASP A 344 1.36 6.13 -30.19
N VAL A 345 1.88 7.12 -29.46
CA VAL A 345 1.06 8.25 -28.97
C VAL A 345 0.48 9.04 -30.14
N ALA A 346 1.26 9.30 -31.20
CA ALA A 346 0.79 10.00 -32.40
C ALA A 346 -0.36 9.26 -33.09
N GLU A 347 -0.27 7.93 -33.24
CA GLU A 347 -1.32 7.10 -33.83
C GLU A 347 -2.62 7.15 -33.00
N ARG A 348 -2.50 7.06 -31.67
CA ARG A 348 -3.67 7.13 -30.77
C ARG A 348 -4.31 8.51 -30.81
N VAL A 349 -3.52 9.59 -30.85
CA VAL A 349 -4.03 10.96 -31.03
C VAL A 349 -4.74 11.12 -32.37
N ALA A 350 -4.19 10.60 -33.46
CA ALA A 350 -4.82 10.63 -34.78
C ALA A 350 -6.18 9.92 -34.78
N THR A 351 -6.30 8.81 -34.05
CA THR A 351 -7.57 8.09 -33.89
C THR A 351 -8.56 8.87 -33.04
N LEU A 352 -8.13 9.47 -31.93
CA LEU A 352 -8.98 10.29 -31.05
C LEU A 352 -9.55 11.52 -31.80
N LEU A 353 -8.75 12.15 -32.67
CA LEU A 353 -9.16 13.31 -33.47
C LEU A 353 -10.27 13.01 -34.50
N GLN A 354 -10.57 11.74 -34.79
CA GLN A 354 -11.70 11.38 -35.66
C GLN A 354 -13.06 11.72 -35.00
N GLY A 355 -13.11 11.83 -33.68
CA GLY A 355 -14.32 12.15 -32.91
C GLY A 355 -14.15 13.30 -31.91
N ALA A 356 -13.04 14.03 -31.96
CA ALA A 356 -12.71 15.11 -31.03
C ALA A 356 -12.06 16.30 -31.74
N GLU A 357 -12.23 17.49 -31.18
CA GLU A 357 -11.60 18.71 -31.64
C GLU A 357 -10.25 18.91 -30.95
N LEU A 358 -9.25 19.43 -31.67
CA LEU A 358 -7.99 19.86 -31.08
C LEU A 358 -8.17 21.26 -30.46
N VAL A 359 -7.98 21.37 -29.14
CA VAL A 359 -8.01 22.65 -28.40
C VAL A 359 -6.62 23.26 -28.32
N TYR A 360 -5.63 22.45 -27.95
CA TYR A 360 -4.22 22.84 -27.85
C TYR A 360 -3.33 21.68 -28.30
N GLY A 361 -2.27 21.94 -29.05
CA GLY A 361 -1.33 20.91 -29.47
C GLY A 361 -0.13 21.46 -30.22
N ALA A 362 0.48 20.64 -31.08
CA ALA A 362 1.73 21.00 -31.77
C ALA A 362 1.65 22.31 -32.58
N ARG A 363 0.47 22.62 -33.14
CA ARG A 363 0.22 23.85 -33.92
C ARG A 363 0.34 25.15 -33.09
N ASP A 364 0.30 25.05 -31.76
CA ASP A 364 0.32 26.19 -30.84
C ASP A 364 1.75 26.55 -30.39
N GLY A 365 2.77 26.29 -31.23
CA GLY A 365 4.16 26.69 -30.98
C GLY A 365 5.05 25.59 -30.40
N PHE A 366 4.87 24.33 -30.81
CA PHE A 366 5.73 23.24 -30.37
C PHE A 366 7.15 23.37 -30.93
N SER A 367 8.09 23.71 -30.06
CA SER A 367 9.50 23.89 -30.39
C SER A 367 10.38 23.42 -29.22
N PRO A 368 10.70 22.11 -29.15
CA PRO A 368 11.61 21.58 -28.14
C PRO A 368 12.96 22.32 -28.13
N VAL A 369 13.53 22.57 -26.95
CA VAL A 369 14.77 23.35 -26.79
C VAL A 369 15.91 22.53 -26.18
N GLY A 370 17.15 22.81 -26.57
CA GLY A 370 18.35 22.13 -26.06
C GLY A 370 19.04 21.25 -27.10
N ASP A 371 20.08 20.55 -26.67
CA ASP A 371 20.99 19.86 -27.58
C ASP A 371 20.42 18.52 -28.05
N GLY A 372 20.50 18.26 -29.36
CA GLY A 372 20.07 17.01 -29.97
C GLY A 372 18.55 16.78 -29.98
N VAL A 373 17.74 17.78 -29.60
CA VAL A 373 16.28 17.62 -29.48
C VAL A 373 15.57 17.30 -30.79
N SER A 374 16.16 17.63 -31.94
CA SER A 374 15.65 17.22 -33.26
C SER A 374 15.60 15.70 -33.42
N GLU A 375 16.47 14.99 -32.69
CA GLU A 375 16.51 13.53 -32.72
C GLU A 375 15.76 12.86 -31.55
N GLY A 376 15.23 13.65 -30.62
CA GLY A 376 14.53 13.17 -29.42
C GLY A 376 13.05 12.82 -29.63
N ALA A 377 12.50 12.10 -28.66
CA ALA A 377 11.11 11.63 -28.62
C ALA A 377 10.17 12.63 -27.94
N PHE A 378 10.25 13.92 -28.32
CA PHE A 378 9.42 14.97 -27.71
C PHE A 378 8.00 14.97 -28.25
N PHE A 379 7.01 15.27 -27.40
CA PHE A 379 5.61 15.35 -27.81
C PHE A 379 4.94 16.58 -27.20
N ALA A 380 4.15 17.31 -27.98
CA ALA A 380 3.44 18.49 -27.50
C ALA A 380 2.28 18.08 -26.56
N PRO A 381 2.06 18.76 -25.42
CA PRO A 381 0.85 18.58 -24.65
C PRO A 381 -0.36 18.78 -25.57
N THR A 382 -1.26 17.81 -25.61
CA THR A 382 -2.36 17.75 -26.55
C THR A 382 -3.67 17.70 -25.78
N LEU A 383 -4.42 18.81 -25.83
CA LEU A 383 -5.73 18.93 -25.22
C LEU A 383 -6.79 18.76 -26.30
N LEU A 384 -7.64 17.75 -26.14
CA LEU A 384 -8.74 17.45 -27.04
C LEU A 384 -10.07 17.87 -26.41
N LEU A 385 -11.11 18.00 -27.23
CA LEU A 385 -12.48 18.25 -26.79
C LEU A 385 -13.44 17.27 -27.48
N SER A 386 -14.14 16.46 -26.69
CA SER A 386 -15.30 15.70 -27.16
C SER A 386 -16.58 16.43 -26.76
N ARG A 387 -17.22 17.16 -27.68
CA ARG A 387 -18.45 17.92 -27.39
C ARG A 387 -19.65 17.04 -26.98
N LYS A 388 -19.68 15.80 -27.48
CA LYS A 388 -20.76 14.83 -27.27
C LYS A 388 -20.21 13.52 -26.70
N PRO A 389 -19.68 13.52 -25.47
CA PRO A 389 -18.94 12.38 -24.92
C PRO A 389 -19.82 11.16 -24.62
N LEU A 390 -21.15 11.28 -24.65
CA LEU A 390 -22.07 10.14 -24.59
C LEU A 390 -22.32 9.49 -25.96
N GLU A 391 -22.17 10.22 -27.06
CA GLU A 391 -22.39 9.73 -28.42
C GLU A 391 -21.12 9.14 -29.05
N HIS A 392 -19.93 9.52 -28.55
CA HIS A 392 -18.64 9.10 -29.10
C HIS A 392 -17.78 8.36 -28.07
N ASP A 393 -17.31 7.17 -28.47
CA ASP A 393 -16.66 6.23 -27.55
C ASP A 393 -15.14 6.35 -27.53
N ALA A 394 -14.54 6.98 -28.53
CA ALA A 394 -13.08 7.00 -28.73
C ALA A 394 -12.31 7.42 -27.48
N ALA A 395 -12.71 8.51 -26.82
CA ALA A 395 -12.05 9.00 -25.62
C ALA A 395 -12.32 8.16 -24.35
N HIS A 396 -13.29 7.25 -24.41
CA HIS A 396 -13.57 6.26 -23.36
C HIS A 396 -12.94 4.90 -23.63
N ASP A 397 -12.40 4.68 -24.83
CA ASP A 397 -11.85 3.40 -25.27
C ASP A 397 -10.38 3.42 -25.68
N ILE A 398 -9.82 4.57 -26.02
CA ILE A 398 -8.44 4.71 -26.53
C ILE A 398 -7.61 5.53 -25.55
N GLU A 399 -6.52 4.95 -25.06
CA GLU A 399 -5.51 5.68 -24.31
C GLU A 399 -4.36 6.11 -25.23
N ALA A 400 -4.05 7.41 -25.23
CA ALA A 400 -2.79 7.93 -25.74
C ALA A 400 -1.82 8.12 -24.56
N PHE A 401 -0.89 7.19 -24.36
CA PHE A 401 0.00 7.14 -23.19
C PHE A 401 1.15 8.16 -23.29
N GLY A 402 0.78 9.43 -23.21
CA GLY A 402 1.66 10.61 -23.31
C GLY A 402 0.95 11.86 -22.75
N PRO A 403 1.35 13.08 -23.14
CA PRO A 403 0.81 14.30 -22.54
C PRO A 403 -0.54 14.68 -23.18
N VAL A 404 -1.51 13.76 -23.16
CA VAL A 404 -2.80 13.87 -23.87
C VAL A 404 -3.96 13.76 -22.88
N SER A 405 -4.94 14.66 -22.99
CA SER A 405 -6.18 14.61 -22.21
C SER A 405 -7.36 15.15 -23.03
N THR A 406 -8.56 14.64 -22.77
CA THR A 406 -9.80 15.05 -23.47
C THR A 406 -10.78 15.74 -22.52
N LEU A 407 -11.21 16.95 -22.86
CA LEU A 407 -12.30 17.65 -22.20
C LEU A 407 -13.66 17.07 -22.60
N MET A 408 -14.55 16.94 -21.62
CA MET A 408 -15.86 16.33 -21.76
C MET A 408 -16.89 17.16 -20.97
N PRO A 409 -17.83 17.87 -21.63
CA PRO A 409 -18.91 18.55 -20.93
C PRO A 409 -19.96 17.56 -20.43
N TYR A 410 -20.63 17.90 -19.32
CA TYR A 410 -21.75 17.15 -18.77
C TYR A 410 -22.85 18.09 -18.22
N ASP A 411 -24.06 17.58 -18.02
CA ASP A 411 -25.20 18.26 -17.40
C ASP A 411 -25.61 17.57 -16.07
N GLY A 412 -25.03 18.03 -14.96
CA GLY A 412 -25.28 17.50 -13.61
C GLY A 412 -24.38 16.32 -13.19
N ILE A 413 -24.15 16.19 -11.88
CA ILE A 413 -23.13 15.27 -11.34
C ILE A 413 -23.37 13.79 -11.70
N ASP A 414 -24.62 13.38 -11.89
CA ASP A 414 -24.95 12.00 -12.23
C ASP A 414 -24.49 11.64 -13.66
N GLU A 415 -24.55 12.58 -14.61
CA GLU A 415 -23.98 12.40 -15.95
C GLU A 415 -22.45 12.35 -15.89
N ALA A 416 -21.82 13.20 -15.06
CA ALA A 416 -20.37 13.18 -14.87
C ALA A 416 -19.88 11.80 -14.36
N LEU A 417 -20.61 11.20 -13.42
CA LEU A 417 -20.32 9.87 -12.89
C LEU A 417 -20.56 8.77 -13.94
N ALA A 418 -21.61 8.89 -14.76
CA ALA A 418 -21.85 7.98 -15.88
C ALA A 418 -20.69 8.03 -16.89
N LEU A 419 -20.24 9.23 -17.26
CA LEU A 419 -19.06 9.45 -18.10
C LEU A 419 -17.81 8.86 -17.48
N ALA A 420 -17.55 9.10 -16.19
CA ALA A 420 -16.40 8.52 -15.48
C ALA A 420 -16.39 6.99 -15.58
N ALA A 421 -17.54 6.34 -15.38
CA ALA A 421 -17.69 4.88 -15.48
C ALA A 421 -17.43 4.33 -16.90
N ARG A 422 -17.62 5.13 -17.97
CA ARG A 422 -17.32 4.70 -19.35
C ARG A 422 -15.84 4.37 -19.60
N GLY A 423 -14.94 4.76 -18.70
CA GLY A 423 -13.55 4.26 -18.71
C GLY A 423 -13.43 2.74 -18.49
N LYS A 424 -14.51 2.07 -18.06
CA LYS A 424 -14.61 0.61 -17.82
C LYS A 424 -13.63 0.12 -16.75
N GLY A 425 -13.40 0.94 -15.74
CA GLY A 425 -12.50 0.67 -14.62
C GLY A 425 -11.15 1.37 -14.79
N SER A 426 -10.83 2.30 -13.89
CA SER A 426 -9.61 3.11 -13.93
C SER A 426 -8.79 2.94 -12.65
N LEU A 427 -7.51 3.34 -12.69
CA LEU A 427 -6.67 3.34 -11.50
C LEU A 427 -7.09 4.46 -10.54
N VAL A 428 -7.33 5.65 -11.06
CA VAL A 428 -7.53 6.87 -10.27
C VAL A 428 -8.67 7.72 -10.84
N GLY A 429 -9.45 8.33 -9.96
CA GLY A 429 -10.35 9.43 -10.29
C GLY A 429 -10.13 10.63 -9.36
N THR A 430 -10.39 11.83 -9.85
CA THR A 430 -10.44 13.05 -9.02
C THR A 430 -11.83 13.66 -9.07
N LEU A 431 -12.31 14.14 -7.93
CA LEU A 431 -13.44 15.03 -7.81
C LEU A 431 -12.95 16.34 -7.18
N VAL A 432 -13.13 17.45 -7.87
CA VAL A 432 -12.82 18.78 -7.34
C VAL A 432 -14.13 19.47 -7.00
N THR A 433 -14.38 19.68 -5.71
CA THR A 433 -15.65 20.16 -5.16
C THR A 433 -15.38 20.92 -3.86
N ARG A 434 -16.23 21.89 -3.53
CA ARG A 434 -16.20 22.60 -2.25
C ARG A 434 -17.37 22.20 -1.34
N ASP A 435 -18.35 21.46 -1.88
CA ASP A 435 -19.45 20.89 -1.13
C ASP A 435 -19.18 19.43 -0.68
N PRO A 436 -19.09 19.17 0.65
CA PRO A 436 -18.97 17.82 1.19
C PRO A 436 -20.14 16.88 0.83
N ALA A 437 -21.35 17.40 0.62
CA ALA A 437 -22.51 16.59 0.27
C ALA A 437 -22.39 16.00 -1.15
N ILE A 438 -21.83 16.77 -2.10
CA ILE A 438 -21.51 16.26 -3.44
C ILE A 438 -20.46 15.15 -3.35
N ALA A 439 -19.40 15.35 -2.56
CA ALA A 439 -18.38 14.31 -2.35
C ALA A 439 -18.99 13.03 -1.74
N ALA A 440 -19.80 13.17 -0.68
CA ALA A 440 -20.45 12.03 -0.02
C ALA A 440 -21.38 11.25 -0.95
N LYS A 441 -22.04 11.91 -1.91
CA LYS A 441 -22.85 11.26 -2.95
C LYS A 441 -21.99 10.61 -4.03
N ALA A 442 -21.03 11.34 -4.59
CA ALA A 442 -20.32 10.96 -5.80
C ALA A 442 -19.26 9.88 -5.56
N ILE A 443 -18.54 9.94 -4.44
CA ILE A 443 -17.40 9.07 -4.16
C ILE A 443 -17.78 7.59 -4.08
N PRO A 444 -18.83 7.16 -3.35
CA PRO A 444 -19.24 5.75 -3.35
C PRO A 444 -19.58 5.20 -4.74
N VAL A 445 -20.21 6.02 -5.60
CA VAL A 445 -20.57 5.63 -6.98
C VAL A 445 -19.32 5.50 -7.85
N ALA A 446 -18.41 6.49 -7.78
CA ALA A 446 -17.16 6.46 -8.54
C ALA A 446 -16.23 5.32 -8.09
N ALA A 447 -16.20 4.99 -6.78
CA ALA A 447 -15.30 3.99 -6.19
C ALA A 447 -15.54 2.57 -6.72
N ALA A 448 -16.74 2.27 -7.21
CA ALA A 448 -17.02 0.99 -7.87
C ALA A 448 -16.17 0.76 -9.14
N TRP A 449 -15.69 1.85 -9.75
CA TRP A 449 -14.94 1.83 -11.00
C TRP A 449 -13.51 2.37 -10.87
N HIS A 450 -13.10 2.90 -9.73
CA HIS A 450 -11.80 3.54 -9.54
C HIS A 450 -11.15 2.99 -8.27
N GLY A 451 -9.93 2.48 -8.37
CA GLY A 451 -9.27 1.90 -7.19
C GLY A 451 -8.69 2.93 -6.22
N ARG A 452 -8.51 4.19 -6.68
CA ARG A 452 -8.20 5.34 -5.82
C ARG A 452 -9.00 6.56 -6.26
N LEU A 453 -9.44 7.36 -5.29
CA LEU A 453 -10.14 8.61 -5.53
C LEU A 453 -9.49 9.74 -4.74
N LEU A 454 -9.24 10.87 -5.41
CA LEU A 454 -8.82 12.13 -4.78
C LEU A 454 -10.01 13.08 -4.75
N VAL A 455 -10.46 13.46 -3.55
CA VAL A 455 -11.32 14.64 -3.39
C VAL A 455 -10.39 15.83 -3.16
N LEU A 456 -10.48 16.83 -4.02
CA LEU A 456 -9.60 18.00 -3.97
C LEU A 456 -10.43 19.26 -3.73
N ASP A 457 -10.07 19.98 -2.69
CA ASP A 457 -10.52 21.32 -2.35
C ASP A 457 -9.30 22.17 -1.94
N ARG A 458 -9.55 23.42 -1.53
CA ARG A 458 -8.49 24.32 -1.03
C ARG A 458 -7.75 23.78 0.20
N GLU A 459 -8.44 23.06 1.09
CA GLU A 459 -7.83 22.53 2.32
C GLU A 459 -6.85 21.39 2.00
N ALA A 460 -7.31 20.40 1.22
CA ALA A 460 -6.49 19.27 0.82
C ALA A 460 -5.32 19.70 -0.09
N ALA A 461 -5.50 20.72 -0.94
CA ALA A 461 -4.49 21.15 -1.90
C ALA A 461 -3.17 21.62 -1.28
N ALA A 462 -3.18 22.08 -0.02
CA ALA A 462 -1.99 22.57 0.66
C ALA A 462 -0.94 21.47 0.90
N GLU A 463 -1.39 20.25 1.19
CA GLU A 463 -0.53 19.10 1.53
C GLU A 463 -0.71 17.91 0.57
N SER A 464 -1.58 18.04 -0.44
CA SER A 464 -1.85 16.98 -1.39
C SER A 464 -0.59 16.57 -2.14
N THR A 465 -0.34 15.27 -2.17
CA THR A 465 0.70 14.65 -3.01
C THR A 465 0.29 14.58 -4.49
N GLY A 466 -0.94 15.00 -4.80
CA GLY A 466 -1.50 15.05 -6.14
C GLY A 466 -2.14 13.75 -6.60
N HIS A 467 -2.75 13.81 -7.77
CA HIS A 467 -3.42 12.70 -8.43
C HIS A 467 -2.44 11.58 -8.77
N GLY A 468 -1.28 11.89 -9.38
CA GLY A 468 -0.42 10.87 -9.94
C GLY A 468 0.76 10.42 -9.08
N SER A 469 0.66 10.52 -7.75
CA SER A 469 1.66 10.00 -6.80
C SER A 469 1.05 8.85 -5.99
N PRO A 470 1.18 7.58 -6.41
CA PRO A 470 0.69 6.44 -5.63
C PRO A 470 1.45 6.35 -4.29
N LEU A 471 0.71 6.37 -3.18
CA LEU A 471 1.32 6.29 -1.84
C LEU A 471 1.43 4.83 -1.38
N PRO A 472 2.54 4.39 -0.76
CA PRO A 472 2.74 2.99 -0.35
C PRO A 472 1.64 2.41 0.56
N VAL A 473 1.00 3.27 1.35
CA VAL A 473 -0.07 2.88 2.29
C VAL A 473 -1.46 2.84 1.66
N LEU A 474 -1.62 3.41 0.47
CA LEU A 474 -2.88 3.46 -0.28
C LEU A 474 -2.84 2.47 -1.44
N LYS A 475 -3.99 1.88 -1.77
CA LYS A 475 -4.10 0.94 -2.88
C LYS A 475 -3.72 1.64 -4.20
N HIS A 476 -2.91 0.97 -5.00
CA HIS A 476 -2.63 1.29 -6.40
C HIS A 476 -3.12 0.12 -7.26
N GLY A 477 -4.11 0.36 -8.11
CA GLY A 477 -4.82 -0.70 -8.83
C GLY A 477 -6.24 -0.28 -9.13
N GLY A 478 -7.00 -1.08 -9.87
CA GLY A 478 -8.34 -0.72 -10.30
C GLY A 478 -9.06 -1.86 -11.01
N PRO A 479 -10.40 -1.87 -11.02
CA PRO A 479 -11.18 -2.92 -11.68
C PRO A 479 -11.08 -2.82 -13.21
N GLY A 480 -11.57 -3.85 -13.91
CA GLY A 480 -11.81 -3.79 -15.36
C GLY A 480 -10.57 -3.49 -16.18
N ARG A 481 -10.61 -2.41 -16.98
CA ARG A 481 -9.53 -2.01 -17.90
C ARG A 481 -8.19 -1.81 -17.20
N ALA A 482 -8.21 -1.22 -16.00
CA ALA A 482 -7.01 -1.01 -15.18
C ALA A 482 -6.31 -2.32 -14.72
N GLY A 483 -6.90 -3.48 -15.00
CA GLY A 483 -6.28 -4.79 -14.87
C GLY A 483 -6.95 -5.71 -13.85
N GLY A 484 -7.70 -5.15 -12.89
CA GLY A 484 -8.36 -5.87 -11.80
C GLY A 484 -7.46 -6.16 -10.60
N GLY A 485 -6.15 -5.95 -10.74
CA GLY A 485 -5.17 -6.17 -9.71
C GLY A 485 -5.12 -5.08 -8.63
N GLU A 486 -4.43 -5.39 -7.54
CA GLU A 486 -4.12 -4.47 -6.45
C GLU A 486 -2.64 -4.56 -6.09
N GLU A 487 -2.02 -3.39 -5.96
CA GLU A 487 -0.64 -3.17 -5.54
C GLU A 487 -0.66 -2.12 -4.43
N LEU A 488 0.47 -1.97 -3.72
CA LEU A 488 0.57 -1.10 -2.56
C LEU A 488 -0.52 -1.37 -1.49
N GLY A 489 -1.14 -0.34 -0.92
CA GLY A 489 -2.20 -0.51 0.09
C GLY A 489 -1.70 -0.99 1.45
N GLY A 490 -0.43 -0.72 1.76
CA GLY A 490 0.22 -1.09 3.01
C GLY A 490 0.35 -2.61 3.16
N LEU A 491 -0.16 -3.14 4.29
CA LEU A 491 -0.14 -4.58 4.57
C LEU A 491 -0.92 -5.41 3.53
N ARG A 492 -1.86 -4.80 2.78
CA ARG A 492 -2.63 -5.50 1.73
C ARG A 492 -1.72 -6.12 0.68
N ALA A 493 -0.73 -5.37 0.15
CA ALA A 493 0.22 -5.92 -0.82
C ALA A 493 1.04 -7.09 -0.27
N VAL A 494 1.47 -7.03 0.99
CA VAL A 494 2.24 -8.12 1.62
C VAL A 494 1.41 -9.40 1.63
N LYS A 495 0.10 -9.29 1.89
CA LYS A 495 -0.81 -10.45 1.94
C LYS A 495 -0.99 -11.15 0.60
N HIS A 496 -0.75 -10.50 -0.55
CA HIS A 496 -0.76 -11.18 -1.86
C HIS A 496 0.36 -12.22 -1.99
N TYR A 497 1.45 -12.04 -1.24
CA TYR A 497 2.63 -12.90 -1.23
C TYR A 497 2.64 -13.86 -0.03
N LEU A 498 1.59 -13.85 0.80
CA LEU A 498 1.37 -14.80 1.88
C LEU A 498 0.24 -15.76 1.51
N GLN A 499 0.26 -16.96 2.09
CA GLN A 499 -0.82 -17.93 1.98
C GLN A 499 -1.69 -17.85 3.23
N ARG A 500 -2.98 -17.56 3.02
CA ARG A 500 -4.00 -17.68 4.09
C ARG A 500 -4.39 -19.14 4.28
N ALA A 501 -4.41 -19.59 5.52
CA ALA A 501 -4.93 -20.89 5.90
C ALA A 501 -5.88 -20.74 7.10
N ALA A 502 -7.03 -21.41 7.03
CA ALA A 502 -7.87 -21.62 8.21
C ALA A 502 -7.24 -22.73 9.06
N LEU A 503 -6.92 -22.40 10.31
CA LEU A 503 -6.37 -23.33 11.28
C LEU A 503 -7.45 -23.69 12.30
N GLN A 504 -7.65 -24.97 12.55
CA GLN A 504 -8.61 -25.48 13.53
C GLN A 504 -7.91 -26.38 14.53
N GLY A 505 -8.40 -26.42 15.76
CA GLY A 505 -7.83 -27.25 16.81
C GLY A 505 -8.32 -26.88 18.19
N SER A 506 -7.66 -27.44 19.21
CA SER A 506 -7.90 -26.98 20.57
C SER A 506 -7.32 -25.57 20.76
N PRO A 507 -7.91 -24.71 21.61
CA PRO A 507 -7.35 -23.39 21.92
C PRO A 507 -5.88 -23.41 22.31
N THR A 508 -5.43 -24.43 23.06
CA THR A 508 -4.02 -24.60 23.44
C THR A 508 -3.11 -24.80 22.23
N MET A 509 -3.53 -25.61 21.26
CA MET A 509 -2.76 -25.84 20.04
C MET A 509 -2.76 -24.60 19.15
N LEU A 510 -3.90 -23.90 19.04
CA LEU A 510 -3.95 -22.64 18.31
C LEU A 510 -2.99 -21.62 18.93
N ALA A 511 -2.98 -21.47 20.25
CA ALA A 511 -2.09 -20.54 20.93
C ALA A 511 -0.61 -20.88 20.74
N ALA A 512 -0.26 -22.17 20.70
CA ALA A 512 1.09 -22.61 20.42
C ALA A 512 1.54 -22.30 18.98
N VAL A 513 0.64 -22.40 18.00
CA VAL A 513 0.95 -22.12 16.58
C VAL A 513 0.99 -20.62 16.30
N THR A 514 0.03 -19.85 16.83
CA THR A 514 -0.08 -18.41 16.56
C THR A 514 0.88 -17.57 17.39
N GLY A 515 1.41 -18.11 18.50
CA GLY A 515 2.18 -17.34 19.46
C GLY A 515 1.35 -16.30 20.21
N GLU A 516 0.02 -16.45 20.22
CA GLU A 516 -0.92 -15.56 20.90
C GLU A 516 -1.89 -16.36 21.77
N HIS A 517 -2.28 -15.84 22.93
CA HIS A 517 -3.26 -16.51 23.77
C HIS A 517 -4.61 -16.61 23.06
N VAL A 518 -5.19 -17.80 23.10
CA VAL A 518 -6.55 -18.09 22.66
C VAL A 518 -7.37 -18.50 23.87
N ARG A 519 -8.55 -17.91 24.06
CA ARG A 519 -9.41 -18.23 25.20
C ARG A 519 -9.76 -19.72 25.23
N GLY A 520 -9.72 -20.30 26.43
CA GLY A 520 -9.83 -21.75 26.64
C GLY A 520 -8.51 -22.53 26.46
N ALA A 521 -7.40 -21.85 26.13
CA ALA A 521 -6.08 -22.48 26.12
C ALA A 521 -5.62 -22.78 27.55
N ALA A 522 -4.70 -23.74 27.67
CA ALA A 522 -4.01 -24.03 28.92
C ALA A 522 -3.30 -22.77 29.45
N LEU A 523 -3.53 -22.46 30.72
CA LEU A 523 -2.98 -21.30 31.40
C LEU A 523 -1.76 -21.68 32.24
N ARG A 524 -0.89 -20.71 32.49
CA ARG A 524 0.31 -20.87 33.31
C ARG A 524 0.18 -19.96 34.53
N GLU A 525 -0.22 -20.52 35.66
CA GLU A 525 -0.31 -19.78 36.92
C GLU A 525 0.98 -20.00 37.73
N SER A 526 1.38 -18.98 38.49
CA SER A 526 2.53 -19.05 39.39
C SER A 526 2.31 -18.17 40.62
N GLU A 527 3.04 -18.43 41.70
CA GLU A 527 3.02 -17.57 42.90
C GLU A 527 3.48 -16.14 42.62
N VAL A 528 4.36 -15.95 41.63
CA VAL A 528 4.85 -14.63 41.23
C VAL A 528 3.85 -13.96 40.30
N HIS A 529 3.36 -12.79 40.71
CA HIS A 529 2.45 -11.96 39.92
C HIS A 529 3.05 -11.64 38.53
N PRO A 530 2.30 -11.81 37.41
CA PRO A 530 2.84 -11.61 36.06
C PRO A 530 3.46 -10.22 35.82
N PHE A 531 2.86 -9.14 36.32
CA PHE A 531 3.44 -7.78 36.25
C PHE A 531 4.78 -7.58 37.01
N ARG A 532 5.25 -8.57 37.77
CA ARG A 532 6.57 -8.54 38.41
C ARG A 532 7.68 -9.15 37.55
N ARG A 533 7.33 -9.71 36.40
CA ARG A 533 8.26 -10.37 35.47
C ARG A 533 8.74 -9.39 34.41
N TYR A 534 10.01 -9.51 34.05
CA TYR A 534 10.56 -8.78 32.91
C TYR A 534 10.02 -9.32 31.60
N PHE A 535 10.16 -8.54 30.53
CA PHE A 535 9.67 -8.91 29.20
C PHE A 535 10.14 -10.30 28.75
N GLU A 536 11.39 -10.69 29.00
CA GLU A 536 11.95 -12.00 28.61
C GLU A 536 11.34 -13.17 29.40
N GLU A 537 10.90 -12.93 30.64
CA GLU A 537 10.40 -13.95 31.55
C GLU A 537 8.91 -14.25 31.34
N LEU A 538 8.18 -13.27 30.80
CA LEU A 538 6.79 -13.42 30.44
C LEU A 538 6.62 -14.41 29.29
N ARG A 539 5.70 -15.35 29.46
CA ARG A 539 5.31 -16.29 28.42
C ARG A 539 3.83 -16.10 28.09
N ILE A 540 3.50 -16.35 26.82
CA ILE A 540 2.10 -16.38 26.39
C ILE A 540 1.35 -17.42 27.22
N GLY A 541 0.20 -17.01 27.75
CA GLY A 541 -0.61 -17.82 28.67
C GLY A 541 -0.24 -17.70 30.15
N ASP A 542 0.81 -16.96 30.53
CA ASP A 542 1.04 -16.60 31.94
C ASP A 542 -0.19 -15.84 32.45
N SER A 543 -0.83 -16.36 33.50
CA SER A 543 -2.16 -15.92 33.94
C SER A 543 -2.21 -15.65 35.44
N LEU A 544 -3.04 -14.68 35.82
CA LEU A 544 -3.39 -14.35 37.19
C LEU A 544 -4.91 -14.41 37.34
N LEU A 545 -5.39 -15.27 38.22
CA LEU A 545 -6.75 -15.20 38.74
C LEU A 545 -6.74 -14.35 40.01
N THR A 546 -7.45 -13.22 40.00
CA THR A 546 -7.42 -12.29 41.14
C THR A 546 -8.24 -12.80 42.32
N HIS A 547 -8.09 -12.15 43.48
CA HIS A 547 -9.11 -12.22 44.52
C HIS A 547 -10.44 -11.58 44.04
N ARG A 548 -11.51 -11.77 44.81
CA ARG A 548 -12.87 -11.33 44.45
C ARG A 548 -13.20 -9.99 45.11
N ARG A 549 -14.08 -9.20 44.48
CA ARG A 549 -14.66 -7.97 45.06
C ARG A 549 -16.18 -7.97 44.86
N THR A 550 -16.93 -7.78 45.94
CA THR A 550 -18.38 -7.59 45.88
C THR A 550 -18.68 -6.12 45.60
N VAL A 551 -19.54 -5.87 44.62
CA VAL A 551 -19.96 -4.52 44.22
C VAL A 551 -21.17 -4.12 45.06
N GLY A 552 -21.01 -3.09 45.89
CA GLY A 552 -22.08 -2.53 46.71
C GLY A 552 -22.73 -1.30 46.08
N GLU A 553 -23.84 -0.85 46.66
CA GLU A 553 -24.46 0.44 46.29
C GLU A 553 -23.50 1.61 46.55
N ALA A 554 -22.74 1.55 47.64
CA ALA A 554 -21.74 2.56 47.97
C ALA A 554 -20.65 2.70 46.89
N ASP A 555 -20.27 1.62 46.21
CA ASP A 555 -19.34 1.67 45.08
C ASP A 555 -19.92 2.47 43.91
N ILE A 556 -21.20 2.25 43.59
CA ILE A 556 -21.91 2.94 42.51
C ILE A 556 -22.02 4.43 42.82
N VAL A 557 -22.45 4.76 44.05
CA VAL A 557 -22.60 6.14 44.50
C VAL A 557 -21.24 6.85 44.53
N ALA A 558 -20.21 6.23 45.11
CA ALA A 558 -18.88 6.82 45.18
C ALA A 558 -18.26 7.00 43.80
N PHE A 559 -18.38 6.01 42.91
CA PHE A 559 -17.85 6.12 41.56
C PHE A 559 -18.60 7.18 40.75
N GLY A 560 -19.92 7.28 40.84
CA GLY A 560 -20.66 8.38 40.21
C GLY A 560 -20.27 9.75 40.80
N GLY A 561 -20.00 9.81 42.10
CA GLY A 561 -19.45 11.00 42.77
C GLY A 561 -18.10 11.45 42.21
N ILE A 562 -17.16 10.50 42.03
CA ILE A 562 -15.80 10.79 41.57
C ILE A 562 -15.75 11.02 40.05
N SER A 563 -16.47 10.22 39.28
CA SER A 563 -16.49 10.30 37.81
C SER A 563 -17.42 11.38 37.26
N GLY A 564 -18.40 11.82 38.06
CA GLY A 564 -19.50 12.68 37.62
C GLY A 564 -20.59 11.95 36.85
N ASP A 565 -20.48 10.63 36.65
CA ASP A 565 -21.47 9.84 35.92
C ASP A 565 -22.65 9.47 36.83
N TYR A 566 -23.68 10.33 36.83
CA TYR A 566 -24.95 10.10 37.51
C TYR A 566 -26.03 9.53 36.58
N PHE A 567 -25.64 8.79 35.54
CA PHE A 567 -26.59 8.20 34.60
C PHE A 567 -27.68 7.39 35.32
N TYR A 568 -28.93 7.54 34.86
CA TYR A 568 -30.11 7.07 35.58
C TYR A 568 -30.08 5.56 35.89
N MET A 569 -29.44 4.75 35.04
CA MET A 569 -29.30 3.30 35.25
C MET A 569 -28.47 2.92 36.49
N HIS A 570 -27.73 3.86 37.05
CA HIS A 570 -26.88 3.69 38.22
C HIS A 570 -27.50 4.35 39.48
N PHE A 571 -28.34 5.39 39.30
CA PHE A 571 -28.79 6.25 40.40
C PHE A 571 -30.31 6.31 40.61
N ASP A 572 -31.11 6.11 39.57
CA ASP A 572 -32.57 6.21 39.65
C ASP A 572 -33.21 4.82 39.68
N GLU A 573 -33.76 4.48 40.85
CA GLU A 573 -34.40 3.18 41.09
C GLU A 573 -35.66 2.98 40.23
N GLU A 574 -36.49 4.01 40.07
CA GLU A 574 -37.76 3.89 39.33
C GLU A 574 -37.50 3.81 37.82
N ALA A 575 -36.57 4.64 37.30
CA ALA A 575 -36.17 4.55 35.90
C ALA A 575 -35.48 3.22 35.58
N ALA A 576 -34.65 2.69 36.49
CA ALA A 576 -33.96 1.42 36.29
C ALA A 576 -34.91 0.21 36.30
N LYS A 577 -36.01 0.23 37.08
CA LYS A 577 -37.07 -0.80 37.03
C LYS A 577 -37.74 -0.89 35.66
N ALA A 578 -37.93 0.26 35.01
CA ALA A 578 -38.50 0.33 33.66
C ALA A 578 -37.50 -0.06 32.55
N SER A 579 -36.22 -0.25 32.90
CA SER A 579 -35.17 -0.63 31.96
C SER A 579 -35.12 -2.14 31.69
N PRO A 580 -34.41 -2.59 30.63
CA PRO A 580 -34.21 -4.01 30.35
C PRO A 580 -33.51 -4.80 31.46
N PHE A 581 -32.85 -4.13 32.42
CA PHE A 581 -32.16 -4.78 33.54
C PHE A 581 -33.04 -4.92 34.79
N GLY A 582 -34.17 -4.19 34.86
CA GLY A 582 -35.14 -4.25 35.96
C GLY A 582 -34.62 -3.77 37.33
N LYS A 583 -33.39 -3.28 37.42
CA LYS A 583 -32.74 -2.77 38.63
C LYS A 583 -31.56 -1.86 38.28
N ARG A 584 -31.10 -1.06 39.24
CA ARG A 584 -29.84 -0.32 39.10
C ARG A 584 -28.66 -1.28 38.95
N ILE A 585 -27.74 -0.91 38.08
CA ILE A 585 -26.52 -1.66 37.78
C ILE A 585 -25.30 -0.79 38.08
N ALA A 586 -24.13 -1.40 38.27
CA ALA A 586 -22.89 -0.66 38.42
C ALA A 586 -22.42 -0.05 37.10
N HIS A 587 -21.65 1.04 37.18
CA HIS A 587 -21.00 1.63 36.01
C HIS A 587 -20.06 0.62 35.35
N GLY A 588 -20.11 0.50 34.03
CA GLY A 588 -19.14 -0.33 33.30
C GLY A 588 -17.70 0.12 33.57
N TYR A 589 -17.45 1.44 33.60
CA TYR A 589 -16.13 1.98 33.93
C TYR A 589 -15.72 1.76 35.38
N PHE A 590 -16.68 1.64 36.30
CA PHE A 590 -16.37 1.18 37.65
C PHE A 590 -15.91 -0.28 37.62
N VAL A 591 -16.60 -1.18 36.91
CA VAL A 591 -16.19 -2.59 36.78
C VAL A 591 -14.79 -2.71 36.19
N LEU A 592 -14.48 -1.91 35.16
CA LEU A 592 -13.13 -1.81 34.58
C LEU A 592 -12.09 -1.33 35.61
N SER A 593 -12.39 -0.24 36.32
CA SER A 593 -11.49 0.34 37.33
C SER A 593 -11.27 -0.60 38.51
N ALA A 594 -12.33 -1.27 38.96
CA ALA A 594 -12.29 -2.27 40.00
C ALA A 594 -11.47 -3.49 39.58
N ALA A 595 -11.63 -3.98 38.34
CA ALA A 595 -10.80 -5.04 37.80
C ALA A 595 -9.32 -4.65 37.74
N ALA A 596 -8.98 -3.44 37.27
CA ALA A 596 -7.61 -2.93 37.31
C ALA A 596 -7.05 -2.90 38.73
N GLY A 597 -7.84 -2.44 39.71
CA GLY A 597 -7.47 -2.51 41.13
C GLY A 597 -7.23 -3.93 41.66
N LEU A 598 -7.81 -4.96 41.02
CA LEU A 598 -7.61 -6.36 41.40
C LEU A 598 -6.34 -6.99 40.80
N PHE A 599 -5.96 -6.64 39.57
CA PHE A 599 -4.85 -7.29 38.86
C PHE A 599 -3.57 -6.43 38.73
N VAL A 600 -3.60 -5.14 39.03
CA VAL A 600 -2.40 -4.29 38.94
C VAL A 600 -1.55 -4.49 40.20
N SER A 601 -0.26 -4.78 40.03
CA SER A 601 0.68 -4.83 41.15
C SER A 601 1.13 -3.42 41.53
N PRO A 602 0.97 -2.99 42.80
CA PRO A 602 1.11 -1.57 43.16
C PRO A 602 2.56 -1.09 43.36
N SER A 603 3.50 -1.98 43.73
CA SER A 603 4.89 -1.55 43.97
C SER A 603 5.68 -1.47 42.65
N PRO A 604 6.76 -0.66 42.59
CA PRO A 604 7.61 -0.55 41.42
C PRO A 604 8.07 -1.91 40.88
N GLY A 605 8.12 -2.03 39.56
CA GLY A 605 8.45 -3.29 38.89
C GLY A 605 8.67 -3.09 37.39
N PRO A 606 8.74 -4.20 36.62
CA PRO A 606 9.05 -4.14 35.20
C PRO A 606 7.97 -3.49 34.32
N VAL A 607 6.72 -3.45 34.75
CA VAL A 607 5.66 -2.73 34.04
C VAL A 607 5.86 -1.23 34.21
N LEU A 608 6.18 -0.55 33.12
CA LEU A 608 6.52 0.87 33.07
C LEU A 608 5.28 1.76 32.92
N ALA A 609 4.36 1.33 32.04
CA ALA A 609 3.12 2.06 31.78
C ALA A 609 2.04 1.10 31.30
N ASN A 610 0.82 1.28 31.81
CA ASN A 610 -0.39 0.75 31.19
C ASN A 610 -1.01 1.88 30.36
N TYR A 611 -0.82 1.86 29.04
CA TYR A 611 -1.05 3.03 28.19
C TYR A 611 -2.15 2.84 27.15
N GLY A 612 -2.69 1.62 27.01
CA GLY A 612 -3.69 1.32 26.00
C GLY A 612 -4.71 0.30 26.47
N LEU A 613 -5.90 0.39 25.90
CA LEU A 613 -7.02 -0.51 26.14
C LEU A 613 -7.70 -0.77 24.81
N ASP A 614 -7.78 -2.04 24.41
CA ASP A 614 -8.38 -2.45 23.14
C ASP A 614 -9.62 -3.32 23.38
N THR A 615 -10.57 -3.27 22.45
CA THR A 615 -11.72 -4.21 22.35
C THR A 615 -12.64 -4.33 23.58
N LEU A 616 -12.79 -3.27 24.41
CA LEU A 616 -13.69 -3.30 25.56
C LEU A 616 -15.14 -3.63 25.19
N ARG A 617 -15.67 -4.65 25.85
CA ARG A 617 -17.09 -5.00 25.81
C ARG A 617 -17.60 -5.27 27.22
N PHE A 618 -18.72 -4.64 27.57
CA PHE A 618 -19.55 -5.02 28.72
C PHE A 618 -20.60 -6.01 28.22
N VAL A 619 -20.49 -7.25 28.69
CA VAL A 619 -21.25 -8.39 28.14
C VAL A 619 -22.53 -8.61 28.95
N LYS A 620 -22.42 -8.58 30.29
CA LYS A 620 -23.54 -8.70 31.21
C LYS A 620 -23.46 -7.59 32.26
N PRO A 621 -24.61 -7.08 32.73
CA PRO A 621 -24.63 -6.08 33.79
C PRO A 621 -24.12 -6.67 35.10
N VAL A 622 -23.48 -5.83 35.91
CA VAL A 622 -23.11 -6.15 37.30
C VAL A 622 -24.09 -5.38 38.18
N GLY A 623 -24.90 -6.09 38.96
CA GLY A 623 -25.84 -5.49 39.90
C GLY A 623 -25.22 -5.23 41.28
N ILE A 624 -25.96 -4.48 42.10
CA ILE A 624 -25.64 -4.36 43.53
C ILE A 624 -25.70 -5.76 44.17
N GLY A 625 -24.65 -6.11 44.91
CA GLY A 625 -24.46 -7.41 45.55
C GLY A 625 -23.73 -8.45 44.68
N ASP A 626 -23.52 -8.19 43.38
CA ASP A 626 -22.75 -9.10 42.54
C ASP A 626 -21.27 -9.06 42.90
N THR A 627 -20.61 -10.22 42.81
CA THR A 627 -19.19 -10.35 43.10
C THR A 627 -18.43 -10.56 41.80
N ILE A 628 -17.46 -9.69 41.53
CA ILE A 628 -16.61 -9.76 40.35
C ILE A 628 -15.24 -10.36 40.69
N GLN A 629 -14.66 -11.03 39.70
CA GLN A 629 -13.31 -11.57 39.72
C GLN A 629 -12.67 -11.36 38.34
N ALA A 630 -11.41 -10.95 38.29
CA ALA A 630 -10.69 -10.75 37.05
C ALA A 630 -9.71 -11.90 36.81
N ARG A 631 -9.57 -12.29 35.54
CA ARG A 631 -8.47 -13.11 35.04
C ARG A 631 -7.67 -12.28 34.05
N LEU A 632 -6.39 -12.13 34.33
CA LEU A 632 -5.43 -11.41 33.49
C LEU A 632 -4.49 -12.43 32.87
N THR A 633 -4.40 -12.50 31.54
CA THR A 633 -3.56 -13.48 30.83
C THR A 633 -2.66 -12.81 29.80
N CYS A 634 -1.36 -13.13 29.79
CA CYS A 634 -0.41 -12.61 28.82
C CYS A 634 -0.79 -13.11 27.42
N LYS A 635 -1.34 -12.21 26.59
CA LYS A 635 -1.93 -12.53 25.31
C LYS A 635 -0.94 -12.50 24.17
N ARG A 636 -0.13 -11.45 24.09
CA ARG A 636 0.84 -11.25 23.02
C ARG A 636 2.01 -10.41 23.50
N LYS A 637 3.19 -10.66 22.95
CA LYS A 637 4.40 -9.88 23.19
C LYS A 637 4.92 -9.30 21.88
N ILE A 638 5.22 -8.02 21.88
CA ILE A 638 5.82 -7.32 20.74
C ILE A 638 7.12 -6.70 21.23
N ASP A 639 8.23 -7.19 20.70
CA ASP A 639 9.52 -6.56 20.95
C ASP A 639 9.64 -5.31 20.09
N ARG A 640 9.83 -4.14 20.72
CA ARG A 640 9.95 -2.88 19.96
C ARG A 640 11.33 -2.70 19.34
N ASN A 641 12.31 -3.55 19.67
CA ASN A 641 13.73 -3.38 19.31
C ASN A 641 14.24 -1.95 19.57
N LYS A 642 13.73 -1.31 20.63
CA LYS A 642 14.07 0.06 21.04
C LYS A 642 14.63 0.04 22.46
N LYS A 643 15.68 0.83 22.66
CA LYS A 643 16.25 1.16 23.96
C LYS A 643 15.77 2.56 24.36
N ASP A 644 15.52 2.77 25.64
CA ASP A 644 15.24 4.10 26.18
C ASP A 644 16.51 4.94 26.31
N ALA A 645 16.36 6.17 26.84
CA ALA A 645 17.47 7.10 27.02
C ALA A 645 18.59 6.57 27.93
N SER A 646 18.28 5.62 28.83
CA SER A 646 19.26 4.94 29.67
C SER A 646 19.82 3.65 29.05
N GLY A 647 19.47 3.35 27.80
CA GLY A 647 19.93 2.15 27.12
C GLY A 647 19.19 0.86 27.51
N GLN A 648 18.14 0.95 28.33
CA GLN A 648 17.34 -0.21 28.73
C GLN A 648 16.32 -0.55 27.65
N GLY A 649 16.27 -1.82 27.26
CA GLY A 649 15.31 -2.30 26.26
C GLY A 649 13.89 -2.35 26.79
N GLN A 650 12.90 -2.19 25.92
CA GLN A 650 11.48 -2.24 26.29
C GLN A 650 10.66 -2.98 25.23
N GLY A 651 9.57 -3.62 25.65
CA GLY A 651 8.60 -4.31 24.79
C GLY A 651 7.17 -4.00 25.19
N VAL A 652 6.23 -4.25 24.29
CA VAL A 652 4.78 -4.15 24.57
C VAL A 652 4.23 -5.53 24.86
N VAL A 653 3.52 -5.67 25.97
CA VAL A 653 2.77 -6.88 26.31
C VAL A 653 1.29 -6.55 26.31
N ALA A 654 0.55 -7.20 25.43
CA ALA A 654 -0.91 -7.18 25.43
C ALA A 654 -1.42 -8.28 26.36
N TRP A 655 -2.41 -7.96 27.18
CA TRP A 655 -3.03 -8.90 28.11
C TRP A 655 -4.52 -9.03 27.84
N ASP A 656 -5.02 -10.25 27.76
CA ASP A 656 -6.45 -10.55 27.73
C ASP A 656 -6.99 -10.46 29.17
N VAL A 657 -8.03 -9.66 29.36
CA VAL A 657 -8.71 -9.51 30.64
C VAL A 657 -10.13 -10.00 30.53
N GLU A 658 -10.46 -10.98 31.36
CA GLU A 658 -11.81 -11.53 31.51
C GLU A 658 -12.30 -11.22 32.92
N VAL A 659 -13.42 -10.49 33.04
CA VAL A 659 -14.08 -10.25 34.31
C VAL A 659 -15.33 -11.10 34.38
N THR A 660 -15.44 -11.95 35.40
CA THR A 660 -16.58 -12.85 35.61
C THR A 660 -17.28 -12.54 36.92
N ASN A 661 -18.59 -12.82 37.00
CA ASN A 661 -19.35 -12.74 38.24
C ASN A 661 -19.31 -14.05 39.06
N GLN A 662 -20.02 -14.08 40.19
CA GLN A 662 -20.16 -15.26 41.06
C GLN A 662 -20.80 -16.48 40.39
N LEU A 663 -21.51 -16.29 39.28
CA LEU A 663 -22.14 -17.36 38.48
C LEU A 663 -21.19 -17.90 37.39
N GLY A 664 -19.96 -17.38 37.31
CA GLY A 664 -19.00 -17.71 36.26
C GLY A 664 -19.32 -17.07 34.91
N GLU A 665 -20.23 -16.09 34.88
CA GLU A 665 -20.62 -15.42 33.65
C GLU A 665 -19.68 -14.25 33.35
N LEU A 666 -19.26 -14.12 32.08
CA LEU A 666 -18.46 -13.01 31.61
C LEU A 666 -19.26 -11.70 31.66
N VAL A 667 -18.80 -10.73 32.45
CA VAL A 667 -19.41 -9.40 32.60
C VAL A 667 -18.66 -8.33 31.83
N ALA A 668 -17.34 -8.41 31.74
CA ALA A 668 -16.52 -7.52 30.92
C ALA A 668 -15.34 -8.27 30.29
N SER A 669 -14.94 -7.84 29.09
CA SER A 669 -13.85 -8.43 28.32
C SER A 669 -13.12 -7.34 27.54
N TYR A 670 -11.80 -7.30 27.64
CA TYR A 670 -10.95 -6.30 26.99
C TYR A 670 -9.50 -6.76 26.96
N ASP A 671 -8.69 -6.10 26.14
CA ASP A 671 -7.24 -6.20 26.20
C ASP A 671 -6.64 -4.94 26.83
N ILE A 672 -5.55 -5.08 27.59
CA ILE A 672 -4.71 -3.95 28.02
C ILE A 672 -3.33 -4.02 27.39
N LEU A 673 -2.79 -2.86 27.03
CA LEU A 673 -1.45 -2.71 26.45
C LEU A 673 -0.51 -2.12 27.49
N THR A 674 0.49 -2.91 27.86
CA THR A 674 1.49 -2.52 28.85
C THR A 674 2.86 -2.42 28.22
N LEU A 675 3.57 -1.32 28.52
CA LEU A 675 4.98 -1.19 28.23
C LEU A 675 5.76 -1.85 29.37
N VAL A 676 6.59 -2.85 29.04
CA VAL A 676 7.31 -3.68 30.01
C VAL A 676 8.80 -3.59 29.71
N SER A 677 9.60 -3.36 30.75
CA SER A 677 11.06 -3.31 30.64
C SER A 677 11.64 -4.70 30.36
N LYS A 678 12.70 -4.71 29.57
CA LYS A 678 13.59 -5.85 29.41
C LYS A 678 14.53 -5.95 30.60
N LYS A 679 15.06 -7.14 30.83
CA LYS A 679 16.12 -7.34 31.83
C LYS A 679 17.29 -6.38 31.56
N PRO A 680 17.85 -5.76 32.61
CA PRO A 680 19.14 -5.10 32.50
C PRO A 680 20.18 -6.09 31.97
N GLU A 681 21.00 -5.69 31.00
CA GLU A 681 22.17 -6.46 30.60
C GLU A 681 23.10 -6.54 31.83
N THR A 682 23.25 -7.73 32.41
CA THR A 682 24.26 -7.97 33.45
C THR A 682 25.62 -7.96 32.78
N ASN A 683 26.44 -6.95 33.07
CA ASN A 683 27.87 -6.96 32.73
C ASN A 683 28.60 -8.12 33.39
#